data_AF-A0A8J6CH75-F1
#
_entry.id   AF-A0A8J6CH75-F1
#
_cell.length_a   1.000
_cell.length_b   1.000
_cell.length_c   1.000
_cell.angle_alpha   90.00
_cell.angle_beta   90.00
_cell.angle_gamma   90.00
#
_symmetry.space_group_name_H-M   'P 1'
#
loop_
_entity.id
_entity.type
_entity.pdbx_description
1 polymer ?
#
loop_
_entity_poly.entity_id
_entity_poly.type
_entity_poly.pdbx_seq_one_letter_code
_entity_poly.pdbx_strand_id
1 'polypeptide(L)'
;MKTESLNGSKYFILFIDDYTRFCWIYFLKHKSEVAQVFVKFKAATKTETGLKLKTIRIDNGTEYTSAQFQALCNKTSVKHQLTNVYTPQQNGVSERKNRSLLDMARCLLFEKKLPKNLWAEVVNTAVYLQNRLPTKALEQKTPFEGWFGFKPSVEHLRVFGCLCYAHIPAVKRDKLYERAQPGILMGYSAVKKGYRILDPLTNKIQVSRDVIFDEHACWNWNKGEPEATSENLIVDQTKGVENDVDMDLDDEPDRGTRTLAEIYERAHMAQVEPSSFKEAKADEGWRQAMANEIAMIKKNQTWKLVDKPANRKVIGVKWVYKAKQNADGSLNKLKARLVVKAHMHWNVYQLNVKSAFLNGILEEEIYVEQPQGFEVAGKEDMVCKLRKALYGLKQAPRAWYALIDTYLLSLDFQRSVSEPTLYVKKNNTETQLVVSLYVDDLLVTGGDEAVLTDFKTKMKKMFEMTDLGLMTYFLGMEVSQKQGGIFLKQKSFALKVLSKFSMLNCKPTPTPTAAGLKLSSQDSHEEGCETTYRSLIGCLLYLTATRPDIMFAAEEVKLKGYTDSDWAGSKDDMKTEAEYVAVASAVNQAIWLRKILADLNLFQEGATEILCDNKSAVAIAKNPVFHGRTKHFDIKLHVIREMAQACEIKLVHCNSEDQITDILTKGLGVSKFNKLRKFMGVCSMELKEEC
;
A
#
# COMPACT_ATOMS: atom_id res chain seq x y z
N MET A 1 9.50 10.95 -34.64
CA MET A 1 10.47 10.93 -33.52
C MET A 1 11.69 11.75 -33.91
N LYS A 2 12.39 12.36 -32.93
CA LYS A 2 13.66 13.06 -33.19
C LYS A 2 14.82 12.07 -33.47
N THR A 3 14.75 10.87 -32.89
CA THR A 3 15.71 9.78 -33.07
C THR A 3 15.16 8.75 -34.07
N GLU A 4 16.00 8.28 -34.98
CA GLU A 4 15.64 7.17 -35.88
C GLU A 4 15.52 5.84 -35.11
N SER A 5 14.60 4.99 -35.53
CA SER A 5 14.51 3.62 -34.99
C SER A 5 15.69 2.76 -35.49
N LEU A 6 15.93 1.61 -34.86
CA LEU A 6 16.84 0.57 -35.36
C LEU A 6 16.71 0.26 -36.88
N ASN A 7 15.49 0.28 -37.44
CA ASN A 7 15.21 0.03 -38.86
C ASN A 7 15.12 1.32 -39.73
N GLY A 8 15.64 2.45 -39.26
CA GLY A 8 15.62 3.75 -39.96
C GLY A 8 14.25 4.45 -40.07
N SER A 9 13.22 3.95 -39.37
CA SER A 9 11.91 4.62 -39.31
C SER A 9 11.97 5.90 -38.46
N LYS A 10 11.24 6.93 -38.91
CA LYS A 10 11.13 8.24 -38.24
C LYS A 10 9.73 8.52 -37.71
N TYR A 11 8.71 7.89 -38.27
CA TYR A 11 7.31 8.09 -37.95
C TYR A 11 6.62 6.75 -37.69
N PHE A 12 5.45 6.79 -37.08
CA PHE A 12 4.53 5.65 -37.03
C PHE A 12 3.12 6.15 -37.35
N ILE A 13 2.29 5.26 -37.87
CA ILE A 13 0.86 5.48 -38.07
C ILE A 13 0.10 4.44 -37.26
N LEU A 14 -0.92 4.89 -36.54
CA LEU A 14 -1.79 4.07 -35.69
C LEU A 14 -3.20 4.07 -36.30
N PHE A 15 -3.66 2.91 -36.77
CA PHE A 15 -5.06 2.70 -37.12
C PHE A 15 -5.79 2.18 -35.88
N ILE A 16 -6.99 2.71 -35.64
CA ILE A 16 -7.81 2.38 -34.47
C ILE A 16 -9.22 2.06 -34.98
N ASP A 17 -9.77 0.92 -34.61
CA ASP A 17 -11.17 0.62 -34.87
C ASP A 17 -12.08 1.38 -33.87
N ASP A 18 -13.16 1.99 -34.38
CA ASP A 18 -14.01 2.86 -33.56
C ASP A 18 -14.98 2.08 -32.66
N TYR A 19 -15.23 0.80 -32.93
CA TYR A 19 -16.06 -0.04 -32.06
C TYR A 19 -15.22 -0.76 -31.00
N THR A 20 -14.31 -1.62 -31.45
CA THR A 20 -13.49 -2.51 -30.61
C THR A 20 -12.31 -1.81 -29.94
N ARG A 21 -11.93 -0.60 -30.37
CA ARG A 21 -10.70 0.10 -29.96
C ARG A 21 -9.42 -0.69 -30.25
N PHE A 22 -9.49 -1.73 -31.09
CA PHE A 22 -8.34 -2.50 -31.53
C PHE A 22 -7.40 -1.60 -32.35
N CYS A 23 -6.10 -1.76 -32.14
CA CYS A 23 -5.08 -0.90 -32.73
C CYS A 23 -4.09 -1.67 -33.58
N TRP A 24 -3.77 -1.14 -34.76
CA TRP A 24 -2.68 -1.60 -35.63
C TRP A 24 -1.67 -0.49 -35.79
N ILE A 25 -0.38 -0.82 -35.66
CA ILE A 25 0.71 0.12 -35.84
C ILE A 25 1.61 -0.27 -37.00
N TYR A 26 2.04 0.73 -37.76
CA TYR A 26 3.02 0.59 -38.82
C TYR A 26 4.08 1.69 -38.69
N PHE A 27 5.34 1.34 -38.92
CA PHE A 27 6.48 2.27 -38.85
C PHE A 27 6.86 2.73 -40.26
N LEU A 28 7.18 4.03 -40.38
CA LEU A 28 7.42 4.71 -41.65
C LEU A 28 8.78 5.43 -41.61
N LYS A 29 9.52 5.39 -42.71
CA LYS A 29 10.70 6.22 -42.93
C LYS A 29 10.29 7.63 -43.37
N HIS A 30 9.29 7.71 -44.25
CA HIS A 30 8.80 8.97 -44.81
C HIS A 30 7.27 9.05 -44.76
N LYS A 31 6.71 10.26 -44.55
CA LYS A 31 5.26 10.49 -44.54
C LYS A 31 4.54 10.10 -45.85
N SER A 32 5.26 10.04 -46.98
CA SER A 32 4.73 9.60 -48.27
C SER A 32 4.33 8.11 -48.32
N GLU A 33 4.83 7.28 -47.39
CA GLU A 33 4.56 5.83 -47.36
C GLU A 33 3.12 5.49 -46.86
N VAL A 34 2.41 6.47 -46.30
CA VAL A 34 1.07 6.32 -45.70
C VAL A 34 0.07 5.65 -46.65
N ALA A 35 0.02 6.05 -47.92
CA ALA A 35 -0.92 5.49 -48.90
C ALA A 35 -0.68 3.99 -49.14
N GLN A 36 0.59 3.57 -49.23
CA GLN A 36 0.95 2.16 -49.43
C GLN A 36 0.62 1.32 -48.18
N VAL A 37 0.86 1.87 -46.99
CA VAL A 37 0.52 1.21 -45.73
C VAL A 37 -0.98 1.07 -45.55
N PHE A 38 -1.78 2.08 -45.93
CA PHE A 38 -3.24 1.98 -45.90
C PHE A 38 -3.79 0.87 -46.81
N VAL A 39 -3.20 0.65 -48.00
CA VAL A 39 -3.54 -0.49 -48.87
C VAL A 39 -3.28 -1.83 -48.14
N LYS A 40 -2.11 -1.98 -47.51
CA LYS A 40 -1.75 -3.19 -46.76
C LYS A 40 -2.70 -3.44 -45.58
N PHE A 41 -2.99 -2.40 -44.79
CA PHE A 41 -3.94 -2.44 -43.68
C PHE A 41 -5.35 -2.86 -44.13
N LYS A 42 -5.85 -2.28 -45.22
CA LYS A 42 -7.17 -2.63 -45.79
C LYS A 42 -7.21 -4.09 -46.28
N ALA A 43 -6.15 -4.57 -46.90
CA ALA A 43 -6.07 -5.96 -47.36
C ALA A 43 -6.04 -6.95 -46.18
N ALA A 44 -5.28 -6.65 -45.13
CA ALA A 44 -5.20 -7.47 -43.93
C ALA A 44 -6.56 -7.56 -43.20
N THR A 45 -7.14 -6.42 -42.82
CA THR A 45 -8.42 -6.36 -42.08
C THR A 45 -9.59 -7.02 -42.80
N LYS A 46 -9.68 -6.87 -44.14
CA LYS A 46 -10.67 -7.57 -44.97
C LYS A 46 -10.48 -9.10 -44.94
N THR A 47 -9.23 -9.56 -44.89
CA THR A 47 -8.90 -11.00 -44.87
C THR A 47 -9.15 -11.60 -43.47
N GLU A 48 -8.85 -10.86 -42.41
CA GLU A 48 -9.05 -11.29 -41.01
C GLU A 48 -10.53 -11.42 -40.62
N THR A 49 -11.40 -10.51 -41.08
CA THR A 49 -12.79 -10.41 -40.60
C THR A 49 -13.85 -10.69 -41.67
N GLY A 50 -13.48 -10.72 -42.95
CA GLY A 50 -14.43 -10.70 -44.08
C GLY A 50 -15.17 -9.36 -44.26
N LEU A 51 -15.06 -8.42 -43.32
CA LEU A 51 -15.79 -7.16 -43.33
C LEU A 51 -15.14 -6.14 -44.28
N LYS A 52 -15.98 -5.31 -44.91
CA LYS A 52 -15.54 -4.20 -45.76
C LYS A 52 -15.42 -2.93 -44.92
N LEU A 53 -14.23 -2.32 -44.88
CA LEU A 53 -14.01 -0.97 -44.33
C LEU A 53 -14.97 0.03 -44.98
N LYS A 54 -15.89 0.62 -44.20
CA LYS A 54 -16.95 1.54 -44.69
C LYS A 54 -16.53 3.00 -44.69
N THR A 55 -15.82 3.42 -43.65
CA THR A 55 -15.49 4.83 -43.39
C THR A 55 -14.14 4.91 -42.70
N ILE A 56 -13.34 5.92 -43.03
CA ILE A 56 -12.13 6.28 -42.31
C ILE A 56 -12.23 7.76 -41.91
N ARG A 57 -11.90 8.07 -40.66
CA ARG A 57 -11.82 9.44 -40.13
C ARG A 57 -10.36 9.80 -39.89
N ILE A 58 -9.92 10.92 -40.43
CA ILE A 58 -8.52 11.37 -40.36
C ILE A 58 -8.48 12.88 -40.11
N ASP A 59 -7.35 13.37 -39.59
CA ASP A 59 -7.06 14.80 -39.50
C ASP A 59 -6.71 15.41 -40.87
N ASN A 60 -6.59 16.74 -40.92
CA ASN A 60 -6.22 17.49 -42.13
C ASN A 60 -4.71 17.43 -42.44
N GLY A 61 -4.00 16.38 -42.05
CA GLY A 61 -2.59 16.17 -42.39
C GLY A 61 -2.36 16.15 -43.91
N THR A 62 -1.25 16.75 -44.35
CA THR A 62 -0.91 16.84 -45.78
C THR A 62 -0.60 15.48 -46.39
N GLU A 63 -0.19 14.52 -45.58
CA GLU A 63 -0.07 13.10 -45.97
C GLU A 63 -1.41 12.44 -46.35
N TYR A 64 -2.50 12.77 -45.64
CA TYR A 64 -3.82 12.15 -45.79
C TYR A 64 -4.71 12.87 -46.81
N THR A 65 -4.40 14.13 -47.11
CA THR A 65 -5.09 14.95 -48.11
C THR A 65 -4.47 14.88 -49.51
N SER A 66 -3.40 14.09 -49.69
CA SER A 66 -2.74 13.91 -50.98
C SER A 66 -3.66 13.34 -52.07
N ALA A 67 -3.50 13.80 -53.32
CA ALA A 67 -4.30 13.37 -54.46
C ALA A 67 -4.26 11.84 -54.68
N GLN A 68 -3.12 11.20 -54.39
CA GLN A 68 -2.98 9.75 -54.42
C GLN A 68 -3.85 9.03 -53.38
N PHE A 69 -3.96 9.57 -52.16
CA PHE A 69 -4.78 9.00 -51.10
C PHE A 69 -6.28 9.21 -51.36
N GLN A 70 -6.66 10.37 -51.88
CA GLN A 70 -8.04 10.64 -52.31
C GLN A 70 -8.47 9.72 -53.48
N ALA A 71 -7.63 9.59 -54.52
CA ALA A 71 -7.88 8.67 -55.63
C ALA A 71 -8.00 7.21 -55.16
N LEU A 72 -7.19 6.80 -54.17
CA LEU A 72 -7.28 5.48 -53.55
C LEU A 72 -8.59 5.28 -52.79
N CYS A 73 -9.04 6.25 -51.99
CA CYS A 73 -10.33 6.18 -51.27
C CYS A 73 -11.52 6.09 -52.26
N ASN A 74 -11.50 6.91 -53.31
CA ASN A 74 -12.53 6.93 -54.35
C ASN A 74 -12.59 5.60 -55.12
N LYS A 75 -11.44 5.07 -55.57
CA LYS A 75 -11.34 3.76 -56.23
C LYS A 75 -11.81 2.60 -55.35
N THR A 76 -11.81 2.78 -54.03
CA THR A 76 -12.08 1.72 -53.06
C THR A 76 -13.42 1.83 -52.32
N SER A 77 -14.23 2.84 -52.67
CA SER A 77 -15.55 3.15 -52.09
C SER A 77 -15.55 3.33 -50.56
N VAL A 78 -14.42 3.75 -49.98
CA VAL A 78 -14.32 4.05 -48.54
C VAL A 78 -14.69 5.51 -48.33
N LYS A 79 -15.67 5.81 -47.45
CA LYS A 79 -16.00 7.19 -47.11
C LYS A 79 -14.86 7.83 -46.33
N HIS A 80 -14.23 8.84 -46.90
CA HIS A 80 -13.19 9.62 -46.25
C HIS A 80 -13.83 10.79 -45.48
N GLN A 81 -13.70 10.81 -44.15
CA GLN A 81 -14.13 11.91 -43.29
C GLN A 81 -12.91 12.65 -42.76
N LEU A 82 -12.80 13.93 -43.12
CA LEU A 82 -11.82 14.84 -42.52
C LEU A 82 -12.44 15.52 -41.29
N THR A 83 -11.64 15.76 -40.25
CA THR A 83 -12.06 16.56 -39.10
C THR A 83 -12.16 18.03 -39.47
N ASN A 84 -13.14 18.75 -38.91
CA ASN A 84 -13.21 20.21 -39.09
C ASN A 84 -11.98 20.90 -38.49
N VAL A 85 -11.55 21.99 -39.14
CA VAL A 85 -10.47 22.85 -38.62
C VAL A 85 -10.91 23.45 -37.27
N TYR A 86 -9.99 23.52 -36.31
CA TYR A 86 -10.21 24.02 -34.94
C TYR A 86 -11.13 23.18 -34.02
N THR A 87 -11.55 21.97 -34.41
CA THR A 87 -12.32 21.06 -33.52
C THR A 87 -11.54 19.78 -33.13
N PRO A 88 -10.49 19.86 -32.29
CA PRO A 88 -9.68 18.70 -31.89
C PRO A 88 -10.49 17.61 -31.16
N GLN A 89 -11.64 17.96 -30.57
CA GLN A 89 -12.56 17.02 -29.91
C GLN A 89 -13.02 15.90 -30.85
N GLN A 90 -13.14 16.17 -32.16
CA GLN A 90 -13.51 15.17 -33.17
C GLN A 90 -12.44 14.07 -33.37
N ASN A 91 -11.18 14.37 -33.04
CA ASN A 91 -10.04 13.44 -33.11
C ASN A 91 -9.67 12.85 -31.73
N GLY A 92 -10.38 13.22 -30.66
CA GLY A 92 -9.98 12.94 -29.28
C GLY A 92 -9.81 11.46 -28.92
N VAL A 93 -10.38 10.53 -29.68
CA VAL A 93 -10.10 9.08 -29.54
C VAL A 93 -8.66 8.76 -29.92
N SER A 94 -8.21 9.22 -31.09
CA SER A 94 -6.85 8.92 -31.59
C SER A 94 -5.79 9.66 -30.79
N GLU A 95 -6.04 10.92 -30.42
CA GLU A 95 -5.14 11.73 -29.60
C GLU A 95 -4.92 11.13 -28.21
N ARG A 96 -6.00 10.71 -27.53
CA ARG A 96 -5.89 10.03 -26.23
C ARG A 96 -5.13 8.70 -26.36
N LYS A 97 -5.43 7.92 -27.40
CA LYS A 97 -4.78 6.61 -27.62
C LYS A 97 -3.29 6.76 -27.92
N ASN A 98 -2.91 7.72 -28.77
CA ASN A 98 -1.52 8.08 -29.05
C ASN A 98 -0.78 8.55 -27.79
N ARG A 99 -1.41 9.38 -26.94
CA ARG A 99 -0.84 9.82 -25.67
C ARG A 99 -0.56 8.64 -24.74
N SER A 100 -1.58 7.84 -24.42
CA SER A 100 -1.44 6.66 -23.55
C SER A 100 -0.46 5.62 -24.11
N LEU A 101 -0.35 5.49 -25.43
CA LEU A 101 0.63 4.63 -26.09
C LEU A 101 2.07 5.14 -25.90
N LEU A 102 2.31 6.44 -26.09
CA LEU A 102 3.62 7.04 -25.90
C LEU A 102 4.04 7.07 -24.44
N ASP A 103 3.11 7.26 -23.50
CA ASP A 103 3.39 7.21 -22.06
C ASP A 103 3.76 5.80 -21.61
N MET A 104 3.01 4.78 -22.04
CA MET A 104 3.37 3.38 -21.81
C MET A 104 4.74 3.03 -22.42
N ALA A 105 5.03 3.50 -23.64
CA ALA A 105 6.32 3.27 -24.27
C ALA A 105 7.48 4.01 -23.57
N ARG A 106 7.23 5.17 -22.94
CA ARG A 106 8.23 5.84 -22.09
C ARG A 106 8.54 5.00 -20.86
N CYS A 107 7.53 4.55 -20.12
CA CYS A 107 7.72 3.70 -18.93
C CYS A 107 8.53 2.45 -19.25
N LEU A 108 8.16 1.70 -20.30
CA LEU A 108 8.87 0.50 -20.74
C LEU A 108 10.33 0.76 -21.16
N LEU A 109 10.64 1.96 -21.68
CA LEU A 109 11.99 2.33 -22.11
C LEU A 109 12.87 2.73 -20.91
N PHE A 110 12.32 3.44 -19.93
CA PHE A 110 13.06 3.86 -18.73
C PHE A 110 13.31 2.71 -17.74
N GLU A 111 12.33 1.85 -17.49
CA GLU A 111 12.39 0.76 -16.50
C GLU A 111 13.63 -0.15 -16.66
N LYS A 112 13.92 -0.55 -17.90
CA LYS A 112 15.07 -1.42 -18.24
C LYS A 112 16.21 -0.65 -18.94
N LYS A 113 16.30 0.67 -18.71
CA LYS A 113 17.37 1.58 -19.21
C LYS A 113 17.64 1.44 -20.73
N LEU A 114 16.61 1.23 -21.55
CA LEU A 114 16.75 0.88 -22.97
C LEU A 114 17.14 2.09 -23.85
N PRO A 115 18.04 1.91 -24.85
CA PRO A 115 18.40 2.94 -25.81
C PRO A 115 17.24 3.55 -26.60
N LYS A 116 17.29 4.86 -26.82
CA LYS A 116 16.23 5.64 -27.50
C LYS A 116 15.98 5.25 -28.96
N ASN A 117 16.91 4.58 -29.64
CA ASN A 117 16.74 4.04 -31.00
C ASN A 117 15.83 2.79 -31.05
N LEU A 118 15.55 2.15 -29.92
CA LEU A 118 14.64 0.98 -29.85
C LEU A 118 13.16 1.37 -29.80
N TRP A 119 12.82 2.67 -29.82
CA TRP A 119 11.45 3.18 -29.63
C TRP A 119 10.39 2.47 -30.48
N ALA A 120 10.70 2.05 -31.71
CA ALA A 120 9.73 1.38 -32.57
C ALA A 120 9.30 0.01 -32.01
N GLU A 121 10.24 -0.79 -31.50
CA GLU A 121 9.95 -2.10 -30.90
C GLU A 121 9.20 -1.96 -29.56
N VAL A 122 9.54 -0.92 -28.78
CA VAL A 122 8.85 -0.58 -27.53
C VAL A 122 7.39 -0.19 -27.81
N VAL A 123 7.15 0.71 -28.77
CA VAL A 123 5.79 1.14 -29.15
C VAL A 123 5.00 -0.02 -29.78
N ASN A 124 5.63 -0.88 -30.59
CA ASN A 124 5.02 -2.10 -31.12
C ASN A 124 4.51 -3.02 -30.00
N THR A 125 5.34 -3.24 -28.97
CA THR A 125 4.95 -4.05 -27.81
C THR A 125 3.88 -3.37 -26.97
N ALA A 126 3.94 -2.05 -26.80
CA ALA A 126 2.90 -1.29 -26.11
C ALA A 126 1.53 -1.41 -26.80
N VAL A 127 1.46 -1.40 -28.14
CA VAL A 127 0.21 -1.70 -28.88
C VAL A 127 -0.24 -3.15 -28.65
N TYR A 128 0.68 -4.10 -28.72
CA TYR A 128 0.38 -5.53 -28.50
C TYR A 128 -0.22 -5.80 -27.12
N LEU A 129 0.29 -5.12 -26.08
CA LEU A 129 -0.22 -5.17 -24.71
C LEU A 129 -1.56 -4.43 -24.59
N GLN A 130 -1.69 -3.21 -25.13
CA GLN A 130 -2.94 -2.45 -25.06
C GLN A 130 -4.12 -3.16 -25.72
N ASN A 131 -3.92 -3.95 -26.78
CA ASN A 131 -4.98 -4.75 -27.38
C ASN A 131 -5.44 -5.91 -26.48
N ARG A 132 -4.65 -6.29 -25.45
CA ARG A 132 -4.95 -7.37 -24.49
C ARG A 132 -5.32 -6.87 -23.10
N LEU A 133 -5.33 -5.55 -22.87
CA LEU A 133 -5.82 -4.95 -21.64
C LEU A 133 -7.32 -4.65 -21.76
N PRO A 134 -8.12 -4.86 -20.71
CA PRO A 134 -9.54 -4.51 -20.72
C PRO A 134 -9.72 -2.99 -20.84
N THR A 135 -10.78 -2.55 -21.51
CA THR A 135 -11.07 -1.12 -21.66
C THR A 135 -12.47 -0.76 -21.18
N LYS A 136 -12.63 0.42 -20.58
CA LYS A 136 -13.93 0.94 -20.13
C LYS A 136 -14.96 1.07 -21.27
N ALA A 137 -14.49 1.22 -22.51
CA ALA A 137 -15.35 1.32 -23.70
C ALA A 137 -15.97 -0.03 -24.13
N LEU A 138 -15.53 -1.15 -23.57
CA LEU A 138 -15.97 -2.51 -23.91
C LEU A 138 -16.42 -3.31 -22.67
N GLU A 139 -16.85 -2.66 -21.59
CA GLU A 139 -17.44 -3.33 -20.42
C GLU A 139 -16.58 -4.50 -19.89
N GLN A 140 -15.30 -4.22 -19.63
CA GLN A 140 -14.27 -5.18 -19.18
C GLN A 140 -13.77 -6.21 -20.23
N LYS A 141 -14.25 -6.17 -21.47
CA LYS A 141 -13.62 -6.96 -22.56
C LYS A 141 -12.35 -6.29 -23.08
N THR A 142 -11.46 -7.12 -23.61
CA THR A 142 -10.23 -6.64 -24.28
C THR A 142 -10.53 -6.22 -25.73
N PRO A 143 -9.81 -5.26 -26.32
CA PRO A 143 -9.93 -4.94 -27.75
C PRO A 143 -9.74 -6.18 -28.66
N PHE A 144 -8.82 -7.07 -28.30
CA PHE A 144 -8.60 -8.35 -28.98
C PHE A 144 -9.85 -9.24 -28.95
N GLU A 145 -10.48 -9.39 -27.79
CA GLU A 145 -11.73 -10.14 -27.63
C GLU A 145 -12.89 -9.49 -28.39
N GLY A 146 -12.95 -8.15 -28.44
CA GLY A 146 -13.91 -7.42 -29.25
C GLY A 146 -13.73 -7.60 -30.77
N TRP A 147 -12.49 -7.77 -31.24
CA TRP A 147 -12.16 -7.92 -32.67
C TRP A 147 -12.23 -9.37 -33.16
N PHE A 148 -11.68 -10.31 -32.40
CA PHE A 148 -11.58 -11.72 -32.78
C PHE A 148 -12.68 -12.61 -32.18
N GLY A 149 -13.48 -12.12 -31.23
CA GLY A 149 -14.58 -12.87 -30.61
C GLY A 149 -14.16 -13.89 -29.55
N PHE A 150 -12.87 -14.02 -29.23
CA PHE A 150 -12.34 -14.91 -28.19
C PHE A 150 -11.27 -14.24 -27.34
N LYS A 151 -11.09 -14.71 -26.11
CA LYS A 151 -10.14 -14.13 -25.14
C LYS A 151 -8.68 -14.40 -25.57
N PRO A 152 -7.79 -13.39 -25.54
CA PRO A 152 -6.38 -13.61 -25.83
C PRO A 152 -5.71 -14.44 -24.73
N SER A 153 -4.82 -15.37 -25.10
CA SER A 153 -3.86 -15.90 -24.14
C SER A 153 -2.86 -14.81 -23.74
N VAL A 154 -2.47 -14.85 -22.46
CA VAL A 154 -1.50 -13.96 -21.80
C VAL A 154 -0.38 -14.73 -21.09
N GLU A 155 -0.38 -16.06 -21.17
CA GLU A 155 0.57 -16.95 -20.48
C GLU A 155 2.02 -16.76 -20.96
N HIS A 156 2.19 -16.42 -22.24
CA HIS A 156 3.48 -16.13 -22.86
C HIS A 156 3.96 -14.69 -22.59
N LEU A 157 3.24 -13.87 -21.82
CA LEU A 157 3.74 -12.53 -21.48
C LEU A 157 4.89 -12.63 -20.48
N ARG A 158 5.96 -11.87 -20.73
CA ARG A 158 7.15 -11.75 -19.88
C ARG A 158 7.53 -10.27 -19.73
N VAL A 159 8.35 -9.95 -18.74
CA VAL A 159 8.84 -8.59 -18.46
C VAL A 159 9.61 -8.05 -19.68
N PHE A 160 9.05 -7.03 -20.32
CA PHE A 160 9.67 -6.42 -21.50
C PHE A 160 11.02 -5.78 -21.15
N GLY A 161 12.01 -5.93 -22.05
CA GLY A 161 13.36 -5.43 -21.82
C GLY A 161 14.19 -6.24 -20.82
N CYS A 162 13.71 -7.38 -20.33
CA CYS A 162 14.50 -8.27 -19.48
C CYS A 162 15.62 -8.98 -20.26
N LEU A 163 16.58 -9.52 -19.51
CA LEU A 163 17.59 -10.41 -20.06
C LEU A 163 16.96 -11.77 -20.39
N CYS A 164 17.38 -12.37 -21.49
CA CYS A 164 16.91 -13.68 -21.91
C CYS A 164 17.98 -14.44 -22.70
N TYR A 165 17.89 -15.77 -22.67
CA TYR A 165 18.85 -16.67 -23.29
C TYR A 165 18.15 -17.50 -24.36
N ALA A 166 18.45 -17.23 -25.62
CA ALA A 166 17.87 -17.93 -26.76
C ALA A 166 18.62 -19.24 -27.04
N HIS A 167 17.91 -20.36 -27.10
CA HIS A 167 18.53 -21.65 -27.40
C HIS A 167 19.03 -21.73 -28.86
N ILE A 168 20.32 -21.96 -29.06
CA ILE A 168 20.92 -22.10 -30.39
C ILE A 168 20.58 -23.51 -30.96
N PRO A 169 19.96 -23.65 -32.14
CA PRO A 169 19.64 -24.98 -32.69
C PRO A 169 20.89 -25.83 -32.94
N ALA A 170 20.83 -27.13 -32.67
CA ALA A 170 21.97 -28.06 -32.79
C ALA A 170 22.63 -28.06 -34.19
N VAL A 171 21.87 -27.79 -35.24
CA VAL A 171 22.36 -27.67 -36.65
C VAL A 171 23.34 -26.50 -36.84
N LYS A 172 23.38 -25.53 -35.92
CA LYS A 172 24.31 -24.39 -35.92
C LYS A 172 25.39 -24.50 -34.84
N ARG A 173 25.51 -25.65 -34.16
CA ARG A 173 26.51 -25.89 -33.11
C ARG A 173 27.61 -26.80 -33.61
N ASP A 174 28.83 -26.54 -33.14
CA ASP A 174 29.88 -27.55 -33.05
C ASP A 174 29.95 -28.11 -31.61
N LYS A 175 30.62 -29.24 -31.39
CA LYS A 175 30.57 -30.00 -30.11
C LYS A 175 30.97 -29.21 -28.86
N LEU A 176 31.76 -28.14 -29.01
CA LEU A 176 32.32 -27.32 -27.92
C LEU A 176 31.72 -25.89 -27.86
N TYR A 177 30.73 -25.56 -28.69
CA TYR A 177 30.15 -24.21 -28.72
C TYR A 177 29.07 -23.97 -27.66
N GLU A 178 28.89 -22.70 -27.30
CA GLU A 178 27.86 -22.25 -26.35
C GLU A 178 26.45 -22.70 -26.76
N ARG A 179 25.62 -23.07 -25.77
CA ARG A 179 24.29 -23.64 -26.03
C ARG A 179 23.18 -22.58 -26.12
N ALA A 180 23.35 -21.42 -25.51
CA ALA A 180 22.36 -20.34 -25.55
C ALA A 180 23.05 -18.99 -25.74
N GLN A 181 22.39 -18.09 -26.49
CA GLN A 181 22.89 -16.74 -26.74
C GLN A 181 22.15 -15.74 -25.84
N PRO A 182 22.83 -14.84 -25.10
CA PRO A 182 22.18 -13.77 -24.37
C PRO A 182 21.54 -12.75 -25.32
N GLY A 183 20.43 -12.16 -24.89
CA GLY A 183 19.70 -11.14 -25.62
C GLY A 183 18.62 -10.48 -24.78
N ILE A 184 17.91 -9.52 -25.36
CA ILE A 184 16.95 -8.67 -24.66
C ILE A 184 15.55 -8.85 -25.27
N LEU A 185 14.54 -9.05 -24.43
CA LEU A 185 13.16 -9.24 -24.90
C LEU A 185 12.57 -7.95 -25.48
N MET A 186 12.39 -7.93 -26.80
CA MET A 186 11.79 -6.82 -27.56
C MET A 186 10.33 -7.06 -27.97
N GLY A 187 9.68 -8.06 -27.38
CA GLY A 187 8.25 -8.34 -27.56
C GLY A 187 7.96 -9.61 -28.36
N TYR A 188 6.86 -9.60 -29.12
CA TYR A 188 6.24 -10.83 -29.64
C TYR A 188 6.13 -10.80 -31.16
N SER A 189 6.39 -11.92 -31.83
CA SER A 189 6.27 -12.01 -33.29
C SER A 189 4.82 -12.19 -33.73
N ALA A 190 4.39 -11.39 -34.71
CA ALA A 190 3.05 -11.50 -35.31
C ALA A 190 2.93 -12.65 -36.33
N VAL A 191 4.07 -13.19 -36.81
CA VAL A 191 4.12 -14.16 -37.92
C VAL A 191 4.55 -15.56 -37.45
N LYS A 192 5.28 -15.66 -36.33
CA LYS A 192 5.78 -16.92 -35.77
C LYS A 192 5.40 -17.00 -34.30
N LYS A 193 5.07 -18.19 -33.78
CA LYS A 193 4.91 -18.42 -32.34
C LYS A 193 6.29 -18.37 -31.66
N GLY A 194 6.73 -17.16 -31.30
CA GLY A 194 8.03 -16.92 -30.68
C GLY A 194 8.27 -15.45 -30.30
N TYR A 195 9.25 -15.25 -29.44
CA TYR A 195 9.68 -13.99 -28.87
C TYR A 195 10.65 -13.27 -29.82
N ARG A 196 10.54 -11.94 -29.91
CA ARG A 196 11.50 -11.07 -30.58
C ARG A 196 12.62 -10.75 -29.59
N ILE A 197 13.84 -11.19 -29.90
CA ILE A 197 15.01 -11.02 -29.04
C ILE A 197 16.01 -10.17 -29.79
N LEU A 198 16.43 -9.07 -29.18
CA LEU A 198 17.55 -8.26 -29.65
C LEU A 198 18.85 -8.84 -29.11
N ASP A 199 19.76 -9.17 -30.01
CA ASP A 199 21.16 -9.34 -29.68
C ASP A 199 21.78 -7.95 -29.47
N PRO A 200 22.22 -7.58 -28.25
CA PRO A 200 22.74 -6.25 -27.95
C PRO A 200 24.11 -5.98 -28.58
N LEU A 201 24.87 -7.02 -28.94
CA LEU A 201 26.20 -6.89 -29.55
C LEU A 201 26.08 -6.65 -31.06
N THR A 202 25.23 -7.42 -31.75
CA THR A 202 25.04 -7.27 -33.20
C THR A 202 23.92 -6.30 -33.60
N ASN A 203 23.13 -5.83 -32.63
CA ASN A 203 21.91 -5.04 -32.82
C ASN A 203 20.88 -5.69 -33.76
N LYS A 204 20.89 -7.03 -33.88
CA LYS A 204 19.96 -7.80 -34.73
C LYS A 204 18.82 -8.37 -33.90
N ILE A 205 17.60 -8.29 -34.43
CA ILE A 205 16.43 -8.92 -33.82
C ILE A 205 16.24 -10.30 -34.44
N GLN A 206 16.39 -11.34 -33.61
CA GLN A 206 16.02 -12.71 -33.93
C GLN A 206 14.66 -13.09 -33.36
N VAL A 207 14.05 -14.15 -33.88
CA VAL A 207 12.81 -14.71 -33.34
C VAL A 207 13.06 -16.15 -32.90
N SER A 208 12.99 -16.40 -31.59
CA SER A 208 13.12 -17.73 -31.00
C SER A 208 11.84 -18.15 -30.28
N ARG A 209 11.55 -19.45 -30.29
CA ARG A 209 10.49 -20.04 -29.45
C ARG A 209 11.05 -20.40 -28.07
N ASP A 210 12.23 -21.02 -28.06
CA ASP A 210 12.82 -21.64 -26.89
C ASP A 210 13.80 -20.63 -26.26
N VAL A 211 13.39 -20.09 -25.12
CA VAL A 211 13.98 -18.90 -24.48
C VAL A 211 13.84 -19.03 -22.97
N ILE A 212 14.93 -18.87 -22.25
CA ILE A 212 14.94 -18.74 -20.79
C ILE A 212 14.99 -17.25 -20.45
N PHE A 213 14.21 -16.80 -19.47
CA PHE A 213 14.09 -15.38 -19.10
C PHE A 213 14.62 -15.16 -17.69
N ASP A 214 15.47 -14.16 -17.52
CA ASP A 214 15.75 -13.53 -16.22
C ASP A 214 15.01 -12.19 -16.21
N GLU A 215 13.82 -12.19 -15.60
CA GLU A 215 12.93 -11.02 -15.57
C GLU A 215 13.46 -9.90 -14.68
N HIS A 216 14.34 -10.22 -13.73
CA HIS A 216 14.92 -9.27 -12.79
C HIS A 216 16.17 -8.59 -13.36
N ALA A 217 17.04 -9.34 -14.02
CA ALA A 217 18.22 -8.81 -14.68
C ALA A 217 17.91 -7.78 -15.79
N CYS A 218 18.92 -6.98 -16.08
CA CYS A 218 18.96 -6.02 -17.19
C CYS A 218 20.33 -6.06 -17.87
N TRP A 219 20.41 -5.48 -19.06
CA TRP A 219 21.66 -5.40 -19.82
C TRP A 219 22.38 -4.09 -19.53
N ASN A 220 23.68 -4.17 -19.21
CA ASN A 220 24.50 -2.98 -19.02
C ASN A 220 24.98 -2.46 -20.39
N TRP A 221 24.22 -1.54 -20.97
CA TRP A 221 24.50 -0.90 -22.25
C TRP A 221 25.82 -0.11 -22.31
N ASN A 222 26.41 0.26 -21.16
CA ASN A 222 27.69 0.97 -21.13
C ASN A 222 28.88 0.00 -21.17
N LYS A 223 28.74 -1.19 -20.58
CA LYS A 223 29.80 -2.21 -20.53
C LYS A 223 29.72 -3.24 -21.67
N GLY A 224 28.51 -3.48 -22.21
CA GLY A 224 28.28 -4.53 -23.21
C GLY A 224 28.14 -5.93 -22.58
N GLU A 225 27.65 -5.99 -21.34
CA GLU A 225 27.60 -7.18 -20.50
C GLU A 225 26.23 -7.29 -19.79
N PRO A 226 25.79 -8.49 -19.36
CA PRO A 226 24.73 -8.63 -18.37
C PRO A 226 25.04 -7.85 -17.08
N GLU A 227 24.06 -7.15 -16.52
CA GLU A 227 24.20 -6.53 -15.19
C GLU A 227 24.09 -7.65 -14.14
N ALA A 228 25.19 -7.95 -13.44
CA ALA A 228 25.30 -9.13 -12.59
C ALA A 228 24.26 -9.12 -11.45
N THR A 229 23.31 -10.05 -11.54
CA THR A 229 22.41 -10.40 -10.44
C THR A 229 23.21 -11.07 -9.32
N SER A 230 23.01 -10.61 -8.08
CA SER A 230 23.56 -11.28 -6.90
C SER A 230 23.00 -12.70 -6.84
N GLU A 231 23.88 -13.70 -6.91
CA GLU A 231 23.47 -15.10 -7.06
C GLU A 231 22.65 -15.59 -5.86
N ASN A 232 21.47 -16.13 -6.14
CA ASN A 232 20.78 -17.10 -5.28
C ASN A 232 20.56 -18.37 -6.11
N LEU A 233 21.61 -19.16 -6.26
CA LEU A 233 21.50 -20.55 -6.69
C LEU A 233 21.19 -21.42 -5.47
N ILE A 234 20.06 -22.13 -5.52
CA ILE A 234 19.68 -23.12 -4.51
C ILE A 234 20.44 -24.41 -4.80
N VAL A 235 21.32 -24.82 -3.89
CA VAL A 235 21.71 -26.24 -3.70
C VAL A 235 21.79 -26.57 -2.20
N ASP A 236 20.80 -27.34 -1.79
CA ASP A 236 20.63 -28.22 -0.62
C ASP A 236 21.97 -28.91 -0.14
N GLN A 237 22.29 -29.25 1.12
CA GLN A 237 21.51 -29.66 2.31
C GLN A 237 22.25 -29.49 3.67
N THR A 238 21.47 -29.25 4.76
CA THR A 238 21.76 -29.56 6.20
C THR A 238 22.99 -28.93 6.89
N LYS A 239 22.97 -28.45 8.16
CA LYS A 239 22.22 -28.83 9.39
C LYS A 239 22.44 -27.75 10.50
N GLY A 240 21.55 -27.64 11.49
CA GLY A 240 21.74 -26.82 12.73
C GLY A 240 21.07 -25.43 12.67
N VAL A 241 19.80 -25.26 13.06
CA VAL A 241 19.30 -25.01 14.44
C VAL A 241 19.95 -23.79 15.09
N GLU A 242 19.24 -22.65 15.11
CA GLU A 242 18.65 -22.03 16.32
C GLU A 242 17.69 -20.87 15.93
N ASN A 243 16.96 -20.32 16.90
CA ASN A 243 15.78 -19.46 16.71
C ASN A 243 16.13 -17.96 16.54
N ASP A 244 15.13 -17.10 16.78
CA ASP A 244 15.14 -15.62 16.83
C ASP A 244 14.76 -14.96 15.49
N VAL A 245 13.48 -14.74 15.17
CA VAL A 245 12.42 -14.11 15.99
C VAL A 245 12.89 -12.78 16.59
N ASP A 246 12.11 -11.72 16.33
CA ASP A 246 11.94 -10.44 17.06
C ASP A 246 11.92 -9.23 16.14
N MET A 247 10.84 -8.43 16.20
CA MET A 247 10.75 -7.02 15.75
C MET A 247 9.63 -6.21 16.52
N ASP A 248 9.55 -4.86 16.38
CA ASP A 248 8.72 -3.69 16.89
C ASP A 248 9.20 -2.51 17.86
N LEU A 249 8.67 -2.23 19.08
CA LEU A 249 9.21 -1.32 20.17
C LEU A 249 9.66 0.08 19.74
N ASP A 250 8.82 0.98 20.21
CA ASP A 250 9.17 2.29 20.74
C ASP A 250 9.21 2.27 22.29
N ASP A 251 9.28 3.43 22.96
CA ASP A 251 10.49 4.10 23.46
C ASP A 251 10.13 5.46 24.17
N GLU A 252 10.96 6.01 25.07
CA GLU A 252 10.72 7.17 26.01
C GLU A 252 9.50 7.14 26.95
N PRO A 253 9.57 7.64 28.21
CA PRO A 253 9.40 9.09 28.44
C PRO A 253 10.19 9.56 29.71
N ASP A 254 10.04 10.74 30.33
CA ASP A 254 9.15 11.89 30.15
C ASP A 254 9.71 13.19 30.81
N ARG A 255 9.01 14.32 30.56
CA ARG A 255 8.79 15.50 31.44
C ARG A 255 9.95 16.47 31.71
N GLY A 256 9.72 17.73 31.30
CA GLY A 256 10.51 18.92 31.68
C GLY A 256 10.22 19.43 33.10
N THR A 257 10.53 20.69 33.45
CA THR A 257 10.09 21.93 32.79
C THR A 257 10.76 23.18 33.45
N ARG A 258 10.55 24.40 32.90
CA ARG A 258 10.74 25.72 33.57
C ARG A 258 12.22 26.12 33.88
N THR A 259 12.42 27.23 34.60
CA THR A 259 13.70 27.96 34.86
C THR A 259 14.24 27.71 36.27
N LEU A 260 15.47 27.22 36.43
CA LEU A 260 16.00 26.55 37.66
C LEU A 260 15.52 27.07 39.04
N ALA A 261 15.57 28.37 39.35
CA ALA A 261 15.09 28.86 40.65
C ALA A 261 13.54 28.84 40.79
N GLU A 262 12.82 29.16 39.71
CA GLU A 262 11.37 28.98 39.63
C GLU A 262 10.98 27.50 39.45
N ILE A 263 11.89 26.63 38.99
CA ILE A 263 11.74 25.18 39.16
C ILE A 263 11.81 24.86 40.63
N TYR A 264 12.79 25.35 41.40
CA TYR A 264 12.86 25.03 42.82
C TYR A 264 11.65 25.58 43.61
N GLU A 265 11.22 26.84 43.40
CA GLU A 265 10.03 27.39 44.08
C GLU A 265 8.69 26.83 43.56
N ARG A 266 8.52 26.55 42.25
CA ARG A 266 7.28 25.92 41.73
C ARG A 266 7.27 24.40 41.80
N ALA A 267 8.40 23.71 41.91
CA ALA A 267 8.45 22.27 42.22
C ALA A 267 8.19 22.02 43.71
N HIS A 268 8.47 23.00 44.59
CA HIS A 268 7.91 23.01 45.94
C HIS A 268 6.39 23.24 46.00
N MET A 269 5.71 23.60 44.90
CA MET A 269 4.24 23.68 44.83
C MET A 269 3.63 23.04 43.57
N ALA A 270 4.27 22.02 43.02
CA ALA A 270 3.66 21.16 42.00
C ALA A 270 2.74 20.15 42.71
N GLN A 271 1.48 20.53 42.96
CA GLN A 271 0.47 19.57 43.44
C GLN A 271 0.34 18.43 42.42
N VAL A 272 0.87 17.26 42.79
CA VAL A 272 0.77 16.03 42.02
C VAL A 272 -0.71 15.74 41.76
N GLU A 273 -1.10 15.62 40.49
CA GLU A 273 -2.43 15.14 40.14
C GLU A 273 -2.50 13.66 40.54
N PRO A 274 -3.36 13.27 41.50
CA PRO A 274 -3.33 11.93 42.06
C PRO A 274 -3.73 10.90 41.00
N SER A 275 -2.91 9.86 40.85
CA SER A 275 -3.12 8.80 39.87
C SER A 275 -4.24 7.83 40.30
N SER A 276 -4.44 7.73 41.62
CA SER A 276 -5.41 6.84 42.25
C SER A 276 -6.32 7.55 43.26
N PHE A 277 -7.47 6.93 43.55
CA PHE A 277 -8.37 7.38 44.63
C PHE A 277 -7.71 7.35 46.02
N LYS A 278 -6.70 6.50 46.24
CA LYS A 278 -6.00 6.41 47.53
C LYS A 278 -5.16 7.67 47.77
N GLU A 279 -4.39 8.11 46.78
CA GLU A 279 -3.67 9.39 46.82
C GLU A 279 -4.65 10.56 46.95
N ALA A 280 -5.69 10.62 46.12
CA ALA A 280 -6.66 11.72 46.10
C ALA A 280 -7.49 11.86 47.39
N LYS A 281 -7.62 10.79 48.17
CA LYS A 281 -8.33 10.81 49.47
C LYS A 281 -7.46 11.42 50.58
N ALA A 282 -6.13 11.30 50.48
CA ALA A 282 -5.20 11.82 51.48
C ALA A 282 -5.16 13.35 51.49
N ASP A 283 -5.28 13.99 50.33
CA ASP A 283 -5.33 15.45 50.17
C ASP A 283 -6.75 16.02 50.39
N GLU A 284 -6.86 17.08 51.19
CA GLU A 284 -8.13 17.73 51.53
C GLU A 284 -8.76 18.49 50.34
N GLY A 285 -7.95 19.15 49.52
CA GLY A 285 -8.40 19.90 48.35
C GLY A 285 -8.99 18.99 47.28
N TRP A 286 -8.37 17.84 47.03
CA TRP A 286 -8.92 16.81 46.15
C TRP A 286 -10.17 16.14 46.73
N ARG A 287 -10.22 15.93 48.05
CA ARG A 287 -11.43 15.46 48.74
C ARG A 287 -12.59 16.45 48.58
N GLN A 288 -12.34 17.74 48.72
CA GLN A 288 -13.36 18.77 48.53
C GLN A 288 -13.75 18.95 47.06
N ALA A 289 -12.84 18.75 46.11
CA ALA A 289 -13.16 18.67 44.68
C ALA A 289 -14.07 17.48 44.34
N MET A 290 -13.80 16.29 44.90
CA MET A 290 -14.68 15.12 44.79
C MET A 290 -16.03 15.35 45.46
N ALA A 291 -16.06 15.93 46.66
CA ALA A 291 -17.29 16.25 47.38
C ALA A 291 -18.15 17.26 46.60
N ASN A 292 -17.55 18.26 45.97
CA ASN A 292 -18.24 19.23 45.11
C ASN A 292 -18.85 18.58 43.86
N GLU A 293 -18.15 17.64 43.22
CA GLU A 293 -18.70 16.90 42.07
C GLU A 293 -19.84 15.96 42.51
N ILE A 294 -19.68 15.22 43.63
CA ILE A 294 -20.77 14.41 44.21
C ILE A 294 -21.96 15.28 44.64
N ALA A 295 -21.74 16.49 45.15
CA ALA A 295 -22.80 17.43 45.52
C ALA A 295 -23.54 17.96 44.29
N MET A 296 -22.83 18.29 43.20
CA MET A 296 -23.43 18.62 41.89
C MET A 296 -24.29 17.46 41.38
N ILE A 297 -23.77 16.23 41.44
CA ILE A 297 -24.47 15.04 40.94
C ILE A 297 -25.72 14.71 41.79
N LYS A 298 -25.63 14.84 43.12
CA LYS A 298 -26.78 14.73 44.03
C LYS A 298 -27.82 15.82 43.77
N LYS A 299 -27.40 17.07 43.57
CA LYS A 299 -28.26 18.21 43.24
C LYS A 299 -29.00 18.00 41.91
N ASN A 300 -28.32 17.42 40.92
CA ASN A 300 -28.86 17.12 39.59
C ASN A 300 -29.63 15.78 39.55
N GLN A 301 -29.86 15.12 40.69
CA GLN A 301 -30.57 13.84 40.83
C GLN A 301 -30.10 12.72 39.86
N THR A 302 -28.83 12.73 39.44
CA THR A 302 -28.36 11.88 38.32
C THR A 302 -28.34 10.39 38.65
N TRP A 303 -28.37 10.02 39.94
CA TRP A 303 -28.53 8.65 40.38
C TRP A 303 -29.29 8.55 41.70
N LYS A 304 -29.90 7.39 41.95
CA LYS A 304 -30.50 7.00 43.24
C LYS A 304 -29.75 5.78 43.78
N LEU A 305 -29.42 5.80 45.07
CA LEU A 305 -28.85 4.62 45.73
C LEU A 305 -29.92 3.54 45.83
N VAL A 306 -29.61 2.34 45.33
CA VAL A 306 -30.46 1.15 45.35
C VAL A 306 -29.59 -0.07 45.66
N ASP A 307 -30.18 -1.11 46.24
CA ASP A 307 -29.48 -2.36 46.47
C ASP A 307 -29.01 -3.00 45.15
N LYS A 308 -27.84 -3.64 45.18
CA LYS A 308 -27.24 -4.28 44.01
C LYS A 308 -28.19 -5.38 43.48
N PRO A 309 -28.75 -5.24 42.26
CA PRO A 309 -29.64 -6.27 41.73
C PRO A 309 -28.84 -7.55 41.45
N ALA A 310 -29.33 -8.70 41.92
CA ALA A 310 -28.62 -9.98 41.80
C ALA A 310 -28.23 -10.32 40.34
N ASN A 311 -29.05 -9.93 39.38
CA ASN A 311 -28.89 -10.25 37.95
C ASN A 311 -28.46 -9.05 37.07
N ARG A 312 -27.75 -8.05 37.61
CA ARG A 312 -27.23 -6.92 36.79
C ARG A 312 -25.75 -6.61 37.07
N LYS A 313 -24.97 -6.54 35.99
CA LYS A 313 -23.54 -6.18 35.97
C LYS A 313 -23.40 -4.68 36.29
N VAL A 314 -22.65 -4.34 37.33
CA VAL A 314 -22.46 -2.95 37.78
C VAL A 314 -21.31 -2.32 36.99
N ILE A 315 -21.57 -1.18 36.34
CA ILE A 315 -20.56 -0.46 35.56
C ILE A 315 -19.55 0.20 36.51
N GLY A 316 -18.26 -0.11 36.33
CA GLY A 316 -17.18 0.49 37.09
C GLY A 316 -16.95 1.96 36.72
N VAL A 317 -16.70 2.79 37.72
CA VAL A 317 -16.36 4.22 37.57
C VAL A 317 -14.93 4.48 38.04
N LYS A 318 -14.26 5.45 37.41
CA LYS A 318 -12.93 5.96 37.79
C LYS A 318 -13.01 7.46 38.04
N TRP A 319 -12.24 7.95 39.00
CA TRP A 319 -12.00 9.39 39.17
C TRP A 319 -10.90 9.88 38.22
N VAL A 320 -11.14 10.99 37.55
CA VAL A 320 -10.16 11.75 36.77
C VAL A 320 -9.97 13.10 37.44
N TYR A 321 -8.73 13.39 37.83
CA TYR A 321 -8.34 14.60 38.53
C TYR A 321 -7.66 15.55 37.54
N LYS A 322 -7.97 16.85 37.61
CA LYS A 322 -7.35 17.88 36.78
C LYS A 322 -7.30 19.23 37.49
N ALA A 323 -6.10 19.77 37.68
CA ALA A 323 -5.89 21.12 38.18
C ALA A 323 -6.05 22.13 37.04
N LYS A 324 -6.93 23.13 37.22
CA LYS A 324 -6.97 24.29 36.32
C LYS A 324 -6.09 25.40 36.89
N GLN A 325 -5.16 25.88 36.07
CA GLN A 325 -4.31 27.05 36.36
C GLN A 325 -4.79 28.27 35.56
N ASN A 326 -4.55 29.46 36.10
CA ASN A 326 -4.71 30.75 35.44
C ASN A 326 -3.52 31.03 34.49
N ALA A 327 -3.60 32.10 33.69
CA ALA A 327 -2.53 32.50 32.77
C ALA A 327 -1.23 32.93 33.47
N ASP A 328 -1.29 33.30 34.75
CA ASP A 328 -0.14 33.59 35.63
C ASP A 328 0.47 32.32 36.29
N GLY A 329 -0.17 31.15 36.11
CA GLY A 329 0.20 29.90 36.75
C GLY A 329 -0.35 29.67 38.16
N SER A 330 -1.18 30.58 38.68
CA SER A 330 -1.89 30.39 39.96
C SER A 330 -2.97 29.31 39.85
N LEU A 331 -3.25 28.61 40.96
CA LEU A 331 -4.27 27.56 41.00
C LEU A 331 -5.67 28.19 40.95
N ASN A 332 -6.36 28.08 39.81
CA ASN A 332 -7.74 28.57 39.66
C ASN A 332 -8.72 27.63 40.39
N LYS A 333 -8.69 26.33 40.06
CA LYS A 333 -9.61 25.34 40.65
C LYS A 333 -9.16 23.90 40.43
N LEU A 334 -9.16 23.09 41.50
CA LEU A 334 -9.10 21.63 41.41
C LEU A 334 -10.43 21.08 40.89
N LYS A 335 -10.38 20.19 39.89
CA LYS A 335 -11.57 19.50 39.35
C LYS A 335 -11.36 17.99 39.40
N ALA A 336 -12.18 17.30 40.17
CA ALA A 336 -12.35 15.86 40.09
C ALA A 336 -13.62 15.56 39.28
N ARG A 337 -13.54 14.65 38.31
CA ARG A 337 -14.68 14.16 37.53
C ARG A 337 -14.81 12.66 37.71
N LEU A 338 -16.03 12.18 37.89
CA LEU A 338 -16.31 10.75 37.87
C LEU A 338 -16.63 10.34 36.42
N VAL A 339 -15.86 9.40 35.87
CA VAL A 339 -16.01 8.89 34.50
C VAL A 339 -16.24 7.38 34.50
N VAL A 340 -16.90 6.87 33.46
CA VAL A 340 -17.08 5.42 33.27
C VAL A 340 -15.76 4.77 32.85
N LYS A 341 -15.45 3.59 33.40
CA LYS A 341 -14.26 2.83 33.06
C LYS A 341 -14.40 2.16 31.69
N ALA A 342 -13.45 2.39 30.78
CA ALA A 342 -13.35 1.70 29.49
C ALA A 342 -13.34 0.17 29.68
N HIS A 343 -14.08 -0.56 28.85
CA HIS A 343 -14.94 -1.61 29.39
C HIS A 343 -14.45 -3.06 29.25
N MET A 344 -13.43 -3.34 28.43
CA MET A 344 -13.04 -4.72 28.07
C MET A 344 -11.51 -4.89 28.12
N HIS A 345 -10.99 -5.20 29.31
CA HIS A 345 -9.59 -5.61 29.51
C HIS A 345 -9.39 -7.07 29.07
N TRP A 346 -9.50 -7.33 27.77
CA TRP A 346 -9.39 -8.69 27.25
C TRP A 346 -7.98 -8.98 26.74
N ASN A 347 -7.49 -10.17 27.09
CA ASN A 347 -6.27 -10.70 26.52
C ASN A 347 -6.51 -11.12 25.06
N VAL A 348 -5.48 -11.00 24.23
CA VAL A 348 -5.44 -11.53 22.86
C VAL A 348 -4.65 -12.83 22.88
N TYR A 349 -5.24 -13.89 22.36
CA TYR A 349 -4.66 -15.22 22.22
C TYR A 349 -4.41 -15.50 20.75
N GLN A 350 -3.36 -16.27 20.44
CA GLN A 350 -2.99 -16.61 19.07
C GLN A 350 -3.15 -18.11 18.83
N LEU A 351 -3.75 -18.43 17.69
CA LEU A 351 -4.04 -19.78 17.23
C LEU A 351 -3.57 -19.92 15.78
N ASN A 352 -2.65 -20.84 15.49
CA ASN A 352 -2.09 -21.03 14.15
C ASN A 352 -2.62 -22.32 13.52
N VAL A 353 -3.31 -22.23 12.38
CA VAL A 353 -3.78 -23.38 11.59
C VAL A 353 -2.65 -23.94 10.73
N LYS A 354 -2.25 -25.18 11.02
CA LYS A 354 -1.24 -25.86 10.21
C LYS A 354 -1.75 -26.05 8.79
N SER A 355 -0.88 -25.75 7.83
CA SER A 355 -1.11 -25.99 6.42
C SER A 355 -2.43 -25.39 5.91
N ALA A 356 -2.80 -24.19 6.37
CA ALA A 356 -4.08 -23.52 6.09
C ALA A 356 -4.57 -23.65 4.63
N PHE A 357 -3.70 -23.38 3.65
CA PHE A 357 -4.03 -23.52 2.23
C PHE A 357 -4.33 -24.96 1.79
N LEU A 358 -3.68 -25.97 2.38
CA LEU A 358 -3.98 -27.39 2.09
C LEU A 358 -5.33 -27.84 2.64
N ASN A 359 -6.01 -27.04 3.46
CA ASN A 359 -7.37 -27.33 3.92
C ASN A 359 -8.44 -26.84 2.93
N GLY A 360 -8.15 -25.80 2.13
CA GLY A 360 -9.10 -25.23 1.17
C GLY A 360 -9.56 -26.23 0.11
N ILE A 361 -10.88 -26.37 -0.06
CA ILE A 361 -11.46 -27.27 -1.07
C ILE A 361 -11.51 -26.54 -2.41
N LEU A 362 -11.11 -27.21 -3.49
CA LEU A 362 -11.18 -26.65 -4.85
C LEU A 362 -12.52 -27.01 -5.50
N GLU A 363 -13.26 -25.99 -5.95
CA GLU A 363 -14.45 -26.14 -6.81
C GLU A 363 -14.06 -26.39 -8.28
N GLU A 364 -12.88 -25.92 -8.68
CA GLU A 364 -12.33 -25.99 -10.03
C GLU A 364 -11.49 -27.27 -10.20
N GLU A 365 -11.60 -27.94 -11.35
CA GLU A 365 -10.75 -29.11 -11.64
C GLU A 365 -9.34 -28.69 -12.04
N ILE A 366 -8.39 -28.78 -11.11
CA ILE A 366 -6.97 -28.47 -11.34
C ILE A 366 -6.17 -29.77 -11.38
N TYR A 367 -5.30 -29.90 -12.38
CA TYR A 367 -4.40 -31.02 -12.56
C TYR A 367 -2.95 -30.52 -12.46
N VAL A 368 -2.09 -31.29 -11.81
CA VAL A 368 -0.65 -31.03 -11.69
C VAL A 368 0.15 -32.26 -12.11
N GLU A 369 1.40 -32.04 -12.54
CA GLU A 369 2.35 -33.12 -12.83
C GLU A 369 2.64 -33.94 -11.55
N GLN A 370 3.12 -35.17 -11.72
CA GLN A 370 3.61 -35.96 -10.59
C GLN A 370 4.86 -35.28 -10.00
N PRO A 371 5.01 -35.20 -8.65
CA PRO A 371 6.21 -34.61 -8.06
C PRO A 371 7.45 -35.39 -8.46
N GLN A 372 8.51 -34.68 -8.87
CA GLN A 372 9.77 -35.27 -9.30
C GLN A 372 10.35 -36.20 -8.23
N GLY A 373 10.70 -37.43 -8.60
CA GLY A 373 11.19 -38.47 -7.69
C GLY A 373 10.08 -39.26 -6.97
N PHE A 374 8.81 -38.95 -7.23
CA PHE A 374 7.63 -39.67 -6.75
C PHE A 374 6.72 -40.13 -7.90
N GLU A 375 7.22 -40.17 -9.14
CA GLU A 375 6.48 -40.70 -10.28
C GLU A 375 6.18 -42.20 -10.09
N VAL A 376 4.93 -42.60 -10.36
CA VAL A 376 4.55 -44.01 -10.31
C VAL A 376 5.13 -44.74 -11.52
N ALA A 377 6.10 -45.62 -11.30
CA ALA A 377 6.78 -46.40 -12.34
C ALA A 377 5.78 -47.06 -13.31
N GLY A 378 5.97 -46.84 -14.61
CA GLY A 378 5.06 -47.31 -15.67
C GLY A 378 3.77 -46.50 -15.83
N LYS A 379 3.64 -45.35 -15.14
CA LYS A 379 2.54 -44.37 -15.26
C LYS A 379 3.06 -42.93 -15.27
N GLU A 380 4.23 -42.70 -15.83
CA GLU A 380 4.92 -41.39 -15.85
C GLU A 380 4.07 -40.30 -16.53
N ASP A 381 3.34 -40.64 -17.60
CA ASP A 381 2.43 -39.71 -18.31
C ASP A 381 1.14 -39.33 -17.54
N MET A 382 0.90 -39.89 -16.34
CA MET A 382 -0.30 -39.58 -15.55
C MET A 382 -0.15 -38.26 -14.77
N VAL A 383 -1.28 -37.56 -14.57
CA VAL A 383 -1.35 -36.30 -13.82
C VAL A 383 -2.21 -36.42 -12.56
N CYS A 384 -1.84 -35.68 -11.53
CA CYS A 384 -2.53 -35.63 -10.23
C CYS A 384 -3.68 -34.61 -10.26
N LYS A 385 -4.93 -35.07 -10.11
CA LYS A 385 -6.09 -34.19 -9.93
C LYS A 385 -6.16 -33.68 -8.49
N LEU A 386 -6.03 -32.37 -8.29
CA LEU A 386 -6.12 -31.75 -6.98
C LEU A 386 -7.58 -31.71 -6.50
N ARG A 387 -7.81 -32.18 -5.26
CA ARG A 387 -9.11 -32.06 -4.55
C ARG A 387 -9.11 -30.95 -3.50
N LYS A 388 -7.91 -30.60 -3.00
CA LYS A 388 -7.66 -29.48 -2.10
C LYS A 388 -6.60 -28.58 -2.71
N ALA A 389 -6.55 -27.33 -2.29
CA ALA A 389 -5.61 -26.37 -2.81
C ALA A 389 -4.17 -26.70 -2.40
N LEU A 390 -3.23 -26.36 -3.28
CA LEU A 390 -1.79 -26.48 -3.06
C LEU A 390 -1.19 -25.08 -2.89
N TYR A 391 -0.08 -24.97 -2.15
CA TYR A 391 0.71 -23.74 -2.09
C TYR A 391 1.10 -23.26 -3.51
N GLY A 392 1.06 -21.94 -3.72
CA GLY A 392 1.32 -21.31 -5.03
C GLY A 392 0.11 -21.23 -5.97
N LEU A 393 -0.98 -21.98 -5.74
CA LEU A 393 -2.21 -21.78 -6.52
C LEU A 393 -2.86 -20.44 -6.18
N LYS A 394 -3.26 -19.68 -7.21
CA LYS A 394 -3.97 -18.39 -7.07
C LYS A 394 -5.32 -18.54 -6.34
N GLN A 395 -5.94 -19.71 -6.44
CA GLN A 395 -7.20 -20.05 -5.79
C GLN A 395 -7.03 -20.40 -4.30
N ALA A 396 -5.82 -20.76 -3.83
CA ALA A 396 -5.63 -21.34 -2.50
C ALA A 396 -6.06 -20.41 -1.33
N PRO A 397 -5.73 -19.10 -1.33
CA PRO A 397 -6.18 -18.20 -0.28
C PRO A 397 -7.71 -18.04 -0.25
N ARG A 398 -8.37 -18.01 -1.43
CA ARG A 398 -9.84 -17.92 -1.54
C ARG A 398 -10.51 -19.18 -1.02
N ALA A 399 -10.01 -20.36 -1.41
CA ALA A 399 -10.54 -21.66 -1.00
C ALA A 399 -10.39 -21.89 0.52
N TRP A 400 -9.26 -21.45 1.09
CA TRP A 400 -9.07 -21.46 2.54
C TRP A 400 -10.03 -20.50 3.24
N TYR A 401 -10.06 -19.22 2.84
CA TYR A 401 -10.92 -18.20 3.46
C TYR A 401 -12.41 -18.60 3.42
N ALA A 402 -12.90 -19.13 2.31
CA ALA A 402 -14.30 -19.58 2.20
C ALA A 402 -14.65 -20.73 3.16
N LEU A 403 -13.71 -21.67 3.39
CA LEU A 403 -13.92 -22.79 4.32
C LEU A 403 -14.00 -22.30 5.78
N ILE A 404 -13.09 -21.42 6.19
CA ILE A 404 -13.06 -20.89 7.56
C ILE A 404 -14.17 -19.87 7.83
N ASP A 405 -14.53 -19.02 6.86
CA ASP A 405 -15.71 -18.14 6.92
C ASP A 405 -16.98 -18.97 7.17
N THR A 406 -17.22 -20.00 6.35
CA THR A 406 -18.36 -20.92 6.50
C THR A 406 -18.37 -21.58 7.89
N TYR A 407 -17.20 -22.00 8.40
CA TYR A 407 -17.12 -22.63 9.71
C TYR A 407 -17.39 -21.64 10.86
N LEU A 408 -16.80 -20.44 10.83
CA LEU A 408 -17.02 -19.41 11.84
C LEU A 408 -18.49 -18.96 11.88
N LEU A 409 -19.11 -18.77 10.71
CA LEU A 409 -20.55 -18.49 10.60
C LEU A 409 -21.41 -19.62 11.21
N SER A 410 -21.00 -20.89 11.05
CA SER A 410 -21.67 -22.04 11.68
C SER A 410 -21.51 -22.10 13.21
N LEU A 411 -20.58 -21.34 13.78
CA LEU A 411 -20.34 -21.19 15.23
C LEU A 411 -20.98 -19.92 15.81
N ASP A 412 -22.03 -19.39 15.18
CA ASP A 412 -22.76 -18.16 15.55
C ASP A 412 -21.91 -16.87 15.55
N PHE A 413 -20.80 -16.83 14.82
CA PHE A 413 -20.09 -15.58 14.59
C PHE A 413 -20.79 -14.76 13.50
N GLN A 414 -20.74 -13.44 13.65
CA GLN A 414 -21.13 -12.49 12.62
C GLN A 414 -19.86 -11.86 12.03
N ARG A 415 -19.68 -11.93 10.72
CA ARG A 415 -18.58 -11.22 10.03
C ARG A 415 -18.84 -9.72 10.05
N SER A 416 -17.82 -8.92 10.36
CA SER A 416 -17.86 -7.46 10.28
C SER A 416 -18.14 -6.99 8.85
N VAL A 417 -18.95 -5.94 8.71
CA VAL A 417 -19.22 -5.29 7.42
C VAL A 417 -18.06 -4.38 7.02
N SER A 418 -17.35 -3.85 8.01
CA SER A 418 -16.23 -2.91 7.86
C SER A 418 -14.90 -3.60 7.55
N GLU A 419 -14.69 -4.80 8.09
CA GLU A 419 -13.46 -5.58 7.98
C GLU A 419 -13.78 -7.09 7.80
N PRO A 420 -13.76 -7.64 6.58
CA PRO A 420 -14.17 -9.03 6.33
C PRO A 420 -13.30 -10.09 7.03
N THR A 421 -12.11 -9.74 7.52
CA THR A 421 -11.27 -10.65 8.32
C THR A 421 -11.67 -10.72 9.80
N LEU A 422 -12.57 -9.85 10.25
CA LEU A 422 -13.01 -9.73 11.64
C LEU A 422 -14.38 -10.39 11.86
N TYR A 423 -14.46 -11.26 12.85
CA TYR A 423 -15.65 -12.03 13.23
C TYR A 423 -16.00 -11.76 14.69
N VAL A 424 -17.28 -11.53 14.98
CA VAL A 424 -17.77 -11.13 16.30
C VAL A 424 -18.89 -12.07 16.74
N LYS A 425 -18.72 -12.75 17.88
CA LYS A 425 -19.78 -13.53 18.53
C LYS A 425 -20.44 -12.70 19.63
N LYS A 426 -21.77 -12.59 19.58
CA LYS A 426 -22.59 -11.71 20.43
C LYS A 426 -23.65 -12.51 21.17
N ASN A 427 -23.99 -12.10 22.40
CA ASN A 427 -25.10 -12.65 23.18
C ASN A 427 -25.94 -11.49 23.73
N ASN A 428 -27.21 -11.40 23.33
CA ASN A 428 -28.19 -10.42 23.84
C ASN A 428 -27.63 -8.99 23.98
N THR A 429 -26.87 -8.53 22.97
CA THR A 429 -26.12 -7.25 22.83
C THR A 429 -24.72 -7.14 23.44
N GLU A 430 -24.26 -8.06 24.30
CA GLU A 430 -22.86 -8.06 24.78
C GLU A 430 -21.96 -8.87 23.82
N THR A 431 -20.79 -8.32 23.46
CA THR A 431 -19.76 -9.03 22.70
C THR A 431 -19.11 -10.09 23.60
N GLN A 432 -18.99 -11.34 23.13
CA GLN A 432 -18.39 -12.44 23.90
C GLN A 432 -16.98 -12.80 23.42
N LEU A 433 -16.84 -12.97 22.11
CA LEU A 433 -15.58 -13.27 21.43
C LEU A 433 -15.45 -12.41 20.17
N VAL A 434 -14.22 -12.02 19.88
CA VAL A 434 -13.79 -11.43 18.62
C VAL A 434 -12.65 -12.27 18.08
N VAL A 435 -12.72 -12.63 16.81
CA VAL A 435 -11.70 -13.40 16.08
C VAL A 435 -11.29 -12.57 14.86
N SER A 436 -10.01 -12.23 14.76
CA SER A 436 -9.42 -11.65 13.56
C SER A 436 -8.57 -12.71 12.86
N LEU A 437 -8.78 -12.88 11.55
CA LEU A 437 -8.12 -13.89 10.72
C LEU A 437 -7.04 -13.26 9.84
N TYR A 438 -5.78 -13.64 10.04
CA TYR A 438 -4.68 -13.28 9.17
C TYR A 438 -4.04 -14.55 8.59
N VAL A 439 -4.44 -14.91 7.36
CA VAL A 439 -3.95 -16.12 6.66
C VAL A 439 -4.15 -17.39 7.50
N ASP A 440 -3.11 -17.91 8.14
CA ASP A 440 -3.08 -19.08 9.02
C ASP A 440 -3.21 -18.75 10.51
N ASP A 441 -2.90 -17.51 10.91
CA ASP A 441 -3.06 -17.00 12.27
C ASP A 441 -4.50 -16.52 12.54
N LEU A 442 -5.05 -16.92 13.68
CA LEU A 442 -6.27 -16.38 14.27
C LEU A 442 -5.91 -15.68 15.59
N LEU A 443 -6.20 -14.38 15.65
CA LEU A 443 -6.14 -13.59 16.87
C LEU A 443 -7.52 -13.61 17.54
N VAL A 444 -7.59 -14.18 18.74
CA VAL A 444 -8.85 -14.40 19.47
C VAL A 444 -8.83 -13.60 20.76
N THR A 445 -9.85 -12.80 21.02
CA THR A 445 -10.00 -12.05 22.26
C THR A 445 -11.44 -12.11 22.77
N GLY A 446 -11.62 -12.14 24.09
CA GLY A 446 -12.93 -12.32 24.71
C GLY A 446 -12.91 -12.14 26.22
N GLY A 447 -14.10 -11.90 26.78
CA GLY A 447 -14.28 -11.68 28.22
C GLY A 447 -14.65 -12.92 29.03
N ASP A 448 -14.94 -14.04 28.36
CA ASP A 448 -15.38 -15.29 28.96
C ASP A 448 -14.41 -16.42 28.57
N GLU A 449 -13.65 -16.88 29.56
CA GLU A 449 -12.63 -17.93 29.40
C GLU A 449 -13.25 -19.30 29.06
N ALA A 450 -14.48 -19.57 29.49
CA ALA A 450 -15.17 -20.81 29.15
C ALA A 450 -15.59 -20.81 27.67
N VAL A 451 -16.15 -19.69 27.17
CA VAL A 451 -16.50 -19.54 25.75
C VAL A 451 -15.26 -19.54 24.87
N LEU A 452 -14.16 -18.93 25.31
CA LEU A 452 -12.85 -19.00 24.63
C LEU A 452 -12.33 -20.45 24.55
N THR A 453 -12.43 -21.21 25.64
CA THR A 453 -11.93 -22.60 25.70
C THR A 453 -12.78 -23.55 24.86
N ASP A 454 -14.11 -23.38 24.84
CA ASP A 454 -15.03 -24.07 23.94
C ASP A 454 -14.70 -23.76 22.47
N PHE A 455 -14.50 -22.49 22.13
CA PHE A 455 -14.08 -22.08 20.78
C PHE A 455 -12.75 -22.73 20.37
N LYS A 456 -11.71 -22.65 21.21
CA LYS A 456 -10.42 -23.32 20.98
C LYS A 456 -10.57 -24.82 20.75
N THR A 457 -11.45 -25.48 21.50
CA THR A 457 -11.72 -26.92 21.38
C THR A 457 -12.43 -27.25 20.06
N LYS A 458 -13.42 -26.45 19.66
CA LYS A 458 -14.13 -26.59 18.38
C LYS A 458 -13.22 -26.33 17.17
N MET A 459 -12.31 -25.36 17.26
CA MET A 459 -11.32 -25.10 16.21
C MET A 459 -10.34 -26.27 16.08
N LYS A 460 -9.75 -26.76 17.18
CA LYS A 460 -8.83 -27.92 17.20
C LYS A 460 -9.46 -29.23 16.72
N LYS A 461 -10.79 -29.35 16.81
CA LYS A 461 -11.53 -30.51 16.29
C LYS A 461 -11.72 -30.46 14.77
N MET A 462 -11.82 -29.27 14.19
CA MET A 462 -12.09 -29.07 12.75
C MET A 462 -10.80 -28.95 11.93
N PHE A 463 -9.77 -28.29 12.49
CA PHE A 463 -8.51 -28.02 11.81
C PHE A 463 -7.33 -28.51 12.66
N GLU A 464 -6.31 -29.07 12.01
CA GLU A 464 -5.04 -29.31 12.68
C GLU A 464 -4.36 -27.96 12.95
N MET A 465 -4.15 -27.63 14.22
CA MET A 465 -3.70 -26.30 14.63
C MET A 465 -2.90 -26.34 15.92
N THR A 466 -2.03 -25.34 16.08
CA THR A 466 -1.24 -25.10 17.29
C THR A 466 -1.84 -23.92 18.05
N ASP A 467 -2.01 -24.09 19.36
CA ASP A 467 -2.45 -23.02 20.26
C ASP A 467 -1.22 -22.39 20.89
N LEU A 468 -0.88 -21.18 20.46
CA LEU A 468 0.29 -20.44 20.93
C LEU A 468 0.04 -19.74 22.27
N GLY A 469 -1.19 -19.84 22.81
CA GLY A 469 -1.54 -19.27 24.09
C GLY A 469 -1.78 -17.77 24.00
N LEU A 470 -1.26 -17.01 24.98
CA LEU A 470 -1.31 -15.55 24.98
C LEU A 470 -0.42 -15.02 23.85
N MET A 471 -0.92 -14.10 23.03
CA MET A 471 -0.15 -13.50 21.94
C MET A 471 1.06 -12.75 22.51
N THR A 472 2.25 -13.30 22.29
CA THR A 472 3.56 -12.71 22.60
C THR A 472 4.33 -12.30 21.35
N TYR A 473 3.89 -12.73 20.16
CA TYR A 473 4.57 -12.48 18.89
C TYR A 473 3.59 -12.47 17.70
N PHE A 474 3.54 -11.42 16.88
CA PHE A 474 2.62 -11.40 15.72
C PHE A 474 3.13 -10.56 14.54
N LEU A 475 3.15 -11.12 13.32
CA LEU A 475 3.76 -10.54 12.09
C LEU A 475 5.23 -10.13 12.22
N GLY A 476 5.85 -10.48 13.35
CA GLY A 476 7.15 -10.02 13.76
C GLY A 476 7.15 -9.23 15.08
N MET A 477 6.04 -8.59 15.46
CA MET A 477 5.95 -7.74 16.66
C MET A 477 6.06 -8.62 17.91
N GLU A 478 7.05 -8.42 18.79
CA GLU A 478 6.89 -8.92 20.16
C GLU A 478 5.69 -8.18 20.79
N VAL A 479 4.93 -8.85 21.66
CA VAL A 479 3.69 -8.32 22.25
C VAL A 479 3.72 -8.53 23.76
N SER A 480 3.48 -7.45 24.50
CA SER A 480 3.42 -7.47 25.96
C SER A 480 2.04 -6.99 26.43
N GLN A 481 1.26 -7.89 27.00
CA GLN A 481 -0.10 -7.62 27.47
C GLN A 481 -0.09 -7.49 29.00
N LYS A 482 -0.49 -6.33 29.51
CA LYS A 482 -0.55 -6.00 30.95
C LYS A 482 -1.93 -5.45 31.32
N GLN A 483 -2.23 -5.37 32.61
CA GLN A 483 -3.48 -4.77 33.11
C GLN A 483 -3.70 -3.31 32.64
N GLY A 484 -2.63 -2.60 32.27
CA GLY A 484 -2.67 -1.24 31.73
C GLY A 484 -2.85 -1.12 30.20
N GLY A 485 -2.68 -2.20 29.42
CA GLY A 485 -2.75 -2.15 27.96
C GLY A 485 -1.92 -3.23 27.25
N ILE A 486 -1.92 -3.17 25.91
CA ILE A 486 -1.11 -4.01 25.02
C ILE A 486 -0.01 -3.13 24.43
N PHE A 487 1.23 -3.61 24.47
CA PHE A 487 2.43 -2.93 23.96
C PHE A 487 3.10 -3.79 22.88
N LEU A 488 3.54 -3.18 21.78
CA LEU A 488 4.19 -3.83 20.63
C LEU A 488 5.72 -3.53 20.61
N LYS A 489 6.57 -4.50 20.20
CA LYS A 489 7.96 -4.56 20.71
C LYS A 489 9.09 -5.20 19.82
N GLN A 490 10.18 -4.49 19.40
CA GLN A 490 11.50 -4.77 18.73
C GLN A 490 12.49 -4.55 19.85
N LYS A 491 12.90 -5.60 20.51
CA LYS A 491 14.25 -5.57 21.00
C LYS A 491 15.18 -6.03 19.90
N SER A 492 14.88 -7.16 19.28
CA SER A 492 15.96 -7.90 18.62
C SER A 492 16.06 -7.69 17.11
N PHE A 493 15.05 -7.14 16.40
CA PHE A 493 15.32 -6.56 15.06
C PHE A 493 16.12 -5.26 15.16
N ALA A 494 15.82 -4.38 16.13
CA ALA A 494 16.63 -3.17 16.33
C ALA A 494 18.10 -3.54 16.60
N LEU A 495 18.35 -4.56 17.45
CA LEU A 495 19.68 -5.11 17.68
C LEU A 495 20.28 -5.79 16.42
N LYS A 496 19.50 -6.54 15.64
CA LYS A 496 19.94 -7.14 14.35
C LYS A 496 20.29 -6.09 13.29
N VAL A 497 19.62 -4.93 13.29
CA VAL A 497 19.95 -3.79 12.43
C VAL A 497 21.27 -3.16 12.91
N LEU A 498 21.42 -2.88 14.20
CA LEU A 498 22.66 -2.34 14.76
C LEU A 498 23.87 -3.27 14.54
N SER A 499 23.69 -4.59 14.65
CA SER A 499 24.78 -5.55 14.36
C SER A 499 25.10 -5.60 12.87
N LYS A 500 24.10 -5.69 12.00
CA LYS A 500 24.25 -5.73 10.53
C LYS A 500 25.01 -4.52 9.96
N PHE A 501 24.81 -3.33 10.54
CA PHE A 501 25.50 -2.11 10.12
C PHE A 501 26.69 -1.72 11.02
N SER A 502 27.13 -2.63 11.92
CA SER A 502 28.28 -2.42 12.83
C SER A 502 28.16 -1.20 13.76
N MET A 503 26.94 -0.82 14.14
CA MET A 503 26.62 0.35 14.96
C MET A 503 26.34 0.03 16.45
N LEU A 504 26.55 -1.22 16.90
CA LEU A 504 26.31 -1.63 18.29
C LEU A 504 27.05 -0.78 19.35
N ASN A 505 28.21 -0.23 19.00
CA ASN A 505 29.04 0.59 19.90
C ASN A 505 28.90 2.10 19.65
N CYS A 506 27.93 2.54 18.84
CA CYS A 506 27.68 3.96 18.58
C CYS A 506 27.10 4.68 19.81
N LYS A 507 27.41 5.97 19.96
CA LYS A 507 26.84 6.79 21.05
C LYS A 507 25.35 7.06 20.81
N PRO A 508 24.47 6.87 21.80
CA PRO A 508 23.05 7.18 21.66
C PRO A 508 22.85 8.69 21.45
N THR A 509 21.84 9.05 20.65
CA THR A 509 21.49 10.44 20.31
C THR A 509 20.01 10.66 20.68
N PRO A 510 19.64 11.80 21.31
CA PRO A 510 18.28 12.01 21.84
C PRO A 510 17.22 12.31 20.78
N THR A 511 17.60 12.59 19.53
CA THR A 511 16.69 12.90 18.42
C THR A 511 17.14 12.20 17.14
N PRO A 512 16.24 11.62 16.33
CA PRO A 512 16.58 10.91 15.08
C PRO A 512 17.21 11.79 13.98
N THR A 513 17.03 13.11 14.03
CA THR A 513 17.61 14.05 13.05
C THR A 513 17.92 15.38 13.74
N ALA A 514 18.98 16.07 13.33
CA ALA A 514 19.29 17.41 13.83
C ALA A 514 18.30 18.45 13.28
N ALA A 515 17.76 19.30 14.15
CA ALA A 515 16.85 20.36 13.75
C ALA A 515 17.54 21.38 12.81
N GLY A 516 17.04 21.52 11.59
CA GLY A 516 17.56 22.47 10.61
C GLY A 516 18.81 22.01 9.84
N LEU A 517 19.06 20.70 9.74
CA LEU A 517 20.14 20.13 8.93
C LEU A 517 20.11 20.68 7.49
N LYS A 518 21.20 21.33 7.05
CA LYS A 518 21.39 21.78 5.67
C LYS A 518 22.47 20.92 5.02
N LEU A 519 22.05 19.96 4.21
CA LEU A 519 22.97 19.15 3.40
C LEU A 519 23.63 20.05 2.34
N SER A 520 24.96 20.07 2.31
CA SER A 520 25.73 20.82 1.31
C SER A 520 26.25 19.87 0.23
N SER A 521 26.25 20.31 -1.04
CA SER A 521 26.88 19.55 -2.14
C SER A 521 28.41 19.68 -2.15
N GLN A 522 29.00 20.32 -1.14
CA GLN A 522 30.45 20.50 -0.97
C GLN A 522 31.04 19.58 0.11
N ASP A 523 30.20 18.86 0.86
CA ASP A 523 30.65 17.90 1.86
C ASP A 523 31.23 16.66 1.15
N SER A 524 32.52 16.41 1.36
CA SER A 524 33.25 15.31 0.71
C SER A 524 32.82 13.96 1.31
N HIS A 525 31.92 13.25 0.62
CA HIS A 525 31.47 11.92 1.01
C HIS A 525 32.12 10.84 0.13
N GLU A 526 32.50 9.72 0.75
CA GLU A 526 32.77 8.48 0.04
C GLU A 526 31.47 7.99 -0.62
N GLU A 527 31.54 7.50 -1.87
CA GLU A 527 30.38 6.92 -2.55
C GLU A 527 29.96 5.60 -1.87
N GLY A 528 29.04 5.70 -0.91
CA GLY A 528 28.50 4.56 -0.19
C GLY A 528 27.77 3.58 -1.10
N CYS A 529 27.90 2.28 -0.82
CA CYS A 529 27.24 1.22 -1.58
C CYS A 529 25.70 1.38 -1.57
N GLU A 530 25.11 1.60 -2.75
CA GLU A 530 23.66 1.81 -2.93
C GLU A 530 22.82 0.69 -2.30
N THR A 531 23.27 -0.56 -2.43
CA THR A 531 22.60 -1.74 -1.86
C THR A 531 22.56 -1.71 -0.34
N THR A 532 23.67 -1.30 0.31
CA THR A 532 23.77 -1.17 1.76
C THR A 532 22.84 -0.07 2.26
N TYR A 533 22.82 1.08 1.57
CA TYR A 533 21.93 2.21 1.86
C TYR A 533 20.45 1.84 1.72
N ARG A 534 20.06 1.21 0.59
CA ARG A 534 18.69 0.74 0.36
C ARG A 534 18.26 -0.30 1.40
N SER A 535 19.17 -1.19 1.82
CA SER A 535 18.89 -2.12 2.92
C SER A 535 18.71 -1.43 4.27
N LEU A 536 19.49 -0.37 4.57
CA LEU A 536 19.36 0.38 5.82
C LEU A 536 18.01 1.10 5.87
N ILE A 537 17.62 1.78 4.78
CA ILE A 537 16.33 2.46 4.68
C ILE A 537 15.16 1.47 4.74
N GLY A 538 15.27 0.29 4.12
CA GLY A 538 14.29 -0.78 4.28
C GLY A 538 14.12 -1.23 5.73
N CYS A 539 15.22 -1.39 6.46
CA CYS A 539 15.18 -1.69 7.89
C CYS A 539 14.55 -0.56 8.72
N LEU A 540 14.96 0.69 8.52
CA LEU A 540 14.42 1.85 9.26
C LEU A 540 12.93 2.07 8.98
N LEU A 541 12.46 1.89 7.75
CA LEU A 541 11.03 1.97 7.42
C LEU A 541 10.23 0.86 8.11
N TYR A 542 10.78 -0.35 8.25
CA TYR A 542 10.13 -1.42 9.01
C TYR A 542 10.12 -1.15 10.52
N LEU A 543 11.16 -0.51 11.07
CA LEU A 543 11.16 -0.02 12.45
C LEU A 543 9.97 0.95 12.72
N THR A 544 9.50 1.72 11.73
CA THR A 544 8.40 2.68 11.95
C THR A 544 7.05 2.08 12.32
N ALA A 545 6.87 0.75 12.20
CA ALA A 545 5.60 0.09 12.52
C ALA A 545 5.18 0.25 14.00
N THR A 546 6.16 0.37 14.90
CA THR A 546 5.96 0.92 16.25
C THR A 546 6.83 2.10 16.56
N ARG A 547 7.86 2.42 15.76
CA ARG A 547 8.67 3.65 15.88
C ARG A 547 8.24 4.77 14.92
N PRO A 548 7.01 5.31 14.98
CA PRO A 548 6.64 6.44 14.14
C PRO A 548 7.49 7.68 14.45
N ASP A 549 8.14 7.75 15.63
CA ASP A 549 9.04 8.84 16.01
C ASP A 549 10.29 8.99 15.10
N ILE A 550 10.78 7.90 14.48
CA ILE A 550 11.88 7.94 13.50
C ILE A 550 11.41 8.16 12.05
N MET A 551 10.10 8.23 11.79
CA MET A 551 9.54 8.29 10.43
C MET A 551 10.16 9.42 9.60
N PHE A 552 10.22 10.64 10.14
CA PHE A 552 10.79 11.79 9.43
C PHE A 552 12.25 11.56 9.03
N ALA A 553 13.06 10.95 9.91
CA ALA A 553 14.45 10.64 9.65
C ALA A 553 14.62 9.60 8.53
N ALA A 554 13.77 8.56 8.53
CA ALA A 554 13.76 7.54 7.48
C ALA A 554 13.28 8.09 6.12
N GLU A 555 12.43 9.13 6.12
CA GLU A 555 11.91 9.77 4.90
C GLU A 555 12.82 10.86 4.32
N GLU A 556 13.49 11.68 5.14
CA GLU A 556 14.42 12.71 4.66
C GLU A 556 15.58 12.13 3.84
N VAL A 557 15.95 10.89 4.15
CA VAL A 557 17.03 10.10 3.52
C VAL A 557 16.50 9.36 2.27
N LYS A 558 15.38 9.80 1.68
CA LYS A 558 14.95 9.39 0.33
C LYS A 558 15.67 10.20 -0.75
N LEU A 559 15.98 9.54 -1.86
CA LEU A 559 16.63 10.15 -3.03
C LEU A 559 15.67 11.15 -3.71
N LYS A 560 15.79 12.43 -3.35
CA LYS A 560 14.93 13.52 -3.83
C LYS A 560 15.19 13.82 -5.32
N GLY A 561 14.40 13.20 -6.20
CA GLY A 561 14.38 13.52 -7.62
C GLY A 561 13.76 14.89 -7.86
N TYR A 562 14.56 15.87 -8.27
CA TYR A 562 14.07 17.20 -8.62
C TYR A 562 13.39 17.15 -10.00
N THR A 563 12.08 17.38 -10.03
CA THR A 563 11.34 17.63 -11.28
C THR A 563 10.97 19.10 -11.34
N ASP A 564 11.51 19.82 -12.32
CA ASP A 564 11.10 21.19 -12.57
C ASP A 564 9.71 21.22 -13.21
N SER A 565 8.80 21.99 -12.60
CA SER A 565 7.46 22.25 -13.12
C SER A 565 6.99 23.62 -12.65
N ASP A 566 6.98 24.59 -13.57
CA ASP A 566 6.49 25.95 -13.35
C ASP A 566 4.99 25.98 -12.99
N TRP A 567 4.69 25.79 -11.72
CA TRP A 567 3.34 25.95 -11.17
C TRP A 567 3.14 27.36 -10.62
N ALA A 568 2.27 28.14 -11.27
CA ALA A 568 1.94 29.51 -10.91
C ALA A 568 0.96 29.62 -9.71
N GLY A 569 1.24 28.89 -8.62
CA GLY A 569 0.52 28.97 -7.35
C GLY A 569 1.35 29.69 -6.27
N SER A 570 0.71 30.30 -5.27
CA SER A 570 1.47 30.84 -4.13
C SER A 570 1.96 29.69 -3.23
N LYS A 571 3.08 29.89 -2.52
CA LYS A 571 3.60 28.89 -1.57
C LYS A 571 2.59 28.53 -0.46
N ASP A 572 1.66 29.44 -0.15
CA ASP A 572 0.65 29.24 0.89
C ASP A 572 -0.57 28.47 0.37
N ASP A 573 -0.91 28.57 -0.92
CA ASP A 573 -1.90 27.70 -1.57
C ASP A 573 -1.43 26.25 -1.54
N MET A 574 -0.17 25.99 -1.93
CA MET A 574 0.43 24.64 -1.95
C MET A 574 0.49 24.00 -0.55
N LYS A 575 0.87 24.77 0.48
CA LYS A 575 0.82 24.30 1.87
C LYS A 575 -0.61 23.96 2.31
N THR A 576 -1.58 24.81 1.97
CA THR A 576 -2.97 24.59 2.37
C THR A 576 -3.58 23.36 1.69
N GLU A 577 -3.21 23.08 0.44
CA GLU A 577 -3.61 21.86 -0.26
C GLU A 577 -3.01 20.59 0.37
N ALA A 578 -1.71 20.58 0.69
CA ALA A 578 -1.06 19.45 1.34
C ALA A 578 -1.68 19.12 2.71
N GLU A 579 -1.90 20.13 3.55
CA GLU A 579 -2.59 19.99 4.85
C GLU A 579 -4.01 19.46 4.68
N TYR A 580 -4.75 19.94 3.68
CA TYR A 580 -6.12 19.48 3.43
C TYR A 580 -6.17 18.02 2.95
N VAL A 581 -5.18 17.58 2.17
CA VAL A 581 -5.02 16.17 1.77
C VAL A 581 -4.67 15.28 2.97
N ALA A 582 -3.82 15.74 3.89
CA ALA A 582 -3.52 15.01 5.12
C ALA A 582 -4.77 14.87 6.01
N VAL A 583 -5.54 15.96 6.19
CA VAL A 583 -6.83 15.93 6.91
C VAL A 583 -7.81 14.95 6.25
N ALA A 584 -7.90 14.90 4.92
CA ALA A 584 -8.77 13.95 4.21
C ALA A 584 -8.39 12.48 4.49
N SER A 585 -7.10 12.16 4.52
CA SER A 585 -6.61 10.82 4.88
C SER A 585 -6.93 10.48 6.34
N ALA A 586 -6.70 11.39 7.28
CA ALA A 586 -7.02 11.20 8.69
C ALA A 586 -8.54 11.02 8.93
N VAL A 587 -9.37 11.79 8.23
CA VAL A 587 -10.84 11.67 8.21
C VAL A 587 -11.29 10.28 7.76
N ASN A 588 -10.73 9.76 6.65
CA ASN A 588 -11.10 8.43 6.15
C ASN A 588 -10.73 7.33 7.15
N GLN A 589 -9.55 7.42 7.78
CA GLN A 589 -9.12 6.46 8.81
C GLN A 589 -10.00 6.53 10.06
N ALA A 590 -10.36 7.74 10.51
CA ALA A 590 -11.27 7.93 11.64
C ALA A 590 -12.67 7.33 11.38
N ILE A 591 -13.22 7.49 10.17
CA ILE A 591 -14.51 6.88 9.78
C ILE A 591 -14.42 5.35 9.77
N TRP A 592 -13.34 4.79 9.19
CA TRP A 592 -13.13 3.35 9.18
C TRP A 592 -13.02 2.78 10.61
N LEU A 593 -12.27 3.43 11.50
CA LEU A 593 -12.21 3.07 12.92
C LEU A 593 -13.57 3.21 13.63
N ARG A 594 -14.36 4.27 13.37
CA ARG A 594 -15.74 4.41 13.90
C ARG A 594 -16.63 3.23 13.48
N LYS A 595 -16.52 2.78 12.23
CA LYS A 595 -17.30 1.65 11.70
C LYS A 595 -16.89 0.31 12.33
N ILE A 596 -15.59 0.04 12.47
CA ILE A 596 -15.09 -1.14 13.20
C ILE A 596 -15.56 -1.12 14.66
N LEU A 597 -15.47 0.03 15.33
CA LEU A 597 -15.95 0.16 16.71
C LEU A 597 -17.46 -0.07 16.80
N ALA A 598 -18.26 0.41 15.85
CA ALA A 598 -19.70 0.11 15.76
C ALA A 598 -19.97 -1.39 15.56
N ASP A 599 -19.22 -2.09 14.71
CA ASP A 599 -19.32 -3.54 14.53
C ASP A 599 -19.01 -4.31 15.83
N LEU A 600 -18.14 -3.77 16.68
CA LEU A 600 -17.80 -4.27 18.03
C LEU A 600 -18.79 -3.83 19.14
N ASN A 601 -19.90 -3.16 18.80
CA ASN A 601 -20.88 -2.53 19.71
C ASN A 601 -20.32 -1.35 20.56
N LEU A 602 -19.19 -0.77 20.16
CA LEU A 602 -18.56 0.40 20.78
C LEU A 602 -18.94 1.70 20.03
N PHE A 603 -20.22 2.05 20.05
CA PHE A 603 -20.75 3.21 19.33
C PHE A 603 -20.17 4.53 19.86
N GLN A 604 -19.66 5.38 18.96
CA GLN A 604 -19.24 6.75 19.29
C GLN A 604 -20.42 7.73 19.10
N GLU A 605 -21.11 8.04 20.19
CA GLU A 605 -22.25 8.99 20.20
C GLU A 605 -21.85 10.43 19.83
N GLY A 606 -20.59 10.80 20.00
CA GLY A 606 -20.06 12.12 19.65
C GLY A 606 -19.25 12.15 18.35
N ALA A 607 -19.12 13.33 17.77
CA ALA A 607 -18.25 13.59 16.63
C ALA A 607 -16.77 13.34 17.01
N THR A 608 -16.03 12.63 16.16
CA THR A 608 -14.59 12.42 16.37
C THR A 608 -13.83 13.73 16.09
N GLU A 609 -13.07 14.22 17.07
CA GLU A 609 -12.31 15.46 16.90
C GLU A 609 -11.00 15.20 16.13
N ILE A 610 -10.84 15.87 14.98
CA ILE A 610 -9.60 15.86 14.19
C ILE A 610 -8.89 17.19 14.43
N LEU A 611 -7.63 17.12 14.84
CA LEU A 611 -6.80 18.29 15.14
C LEU A 611 -5.99 18.71 13.91
N CYS A 612 -6.01 20.01 13.58
CA CYS A 612 -5.25 20.60 12.47
C CYS A 612 -4.81 22.02 12.85
N ASP A 613 -3.56 22.38 12.64
CA ASP A 613 -3.02 23.72 12.96
C ASP A 613 -3.20 24.73 11.81
N ASN A 614 -3.55 24.27 10.61
CA ASN A 614 -3.86 25.16 9.48
C ASN A 614 -5.27 25.75 9.58
N LYS A 615 -5.37 27.00 10.05
CA LYS A 615 -6.62 27.78 10.13
C LYS A 615 -7.39 27.86 8.81
N SER A 616 -6.70 27.93 7.67
CA SER A 616 -7.34 27.98 6.35
C SER A 616 -8.01 26.66 6.01
N ALA A 617 -7.35 25.52 6.27
CA ALA A 617 -7.95 24.19 6.09
C ALA A 617 -9.21 24.02 6.99
N VAL A 618 -9.14 24.48 8.25
CA VAL A 618 -10.28 24.47 9.18
C VAL A 618 -11.44 25.36 8.69
N ALA A 619 -11.15 26.53 8.13
CA ALA A 619 -12.15 27.44 7.59
C ALA A 619 -12.81 26.89 6.31
N ILE A 620 -12.02 26.28 5.41
CA ILE A 620 -12.47 25.66 4.16
C ILE A 620 -13.43 24.48 4.43
N ALA A 621 -13.18 23.70 5.49
CA ALA A 621 -14.07 22.62 5.92
C ALA A 621 -15.40 23.13 6.51
N LYS A 622 -15.44 24.33 7.09
CA LYS A 622 -16.62 24.90 7.75
C LYS A 622 -17.50 25.77 6.85
N ASN A 623 -16.89 26.51 5.92
CA ASN A 623 -17.59 27.49 5.10
C ASN A 623 -17.68 27.06 3.62
N PRO A 624 -18.89 26.99 3.01
CA PRO A 624 -19.05 26.57 1.62
C PRO A 624 -18.64 27.66 0.59
N VAL A 625 -18.44 28.91 1.01
CA VAL A 625 -18.43 30.09 0.10
C VAL A 625 -17.13 30.30 -0.69
N PHE A 626 -16.03 29.61 -0.37
CA PHE A 626 -14.79 29.70 -1.16
C PHE A 626 -14.81 28.74 -2.36
N HIS A 627 -15.03 29.28 -3.57
CA HIS A 627 -15.16 28.52 -4.83
C HIS A 627 -14.26 29.00 -6.00
N GLY A 628 -13.33 29.92 -5.75
CA GLY A 628 -12.52 30.54 -6.81
C GLY A 628 -11.28 29.76 -7.26
N ARG A 629 -10.47 29.26 -6.32
CA ARG A 629 -9.05 28.88 -6.57
C ARG A 629 -8.69 27.40 -6.36
N THR A 630 -9.58 26.56 -5.85
CA THR A 630 -9.27 25.19 -5.36
C THR A 630 -9.92 24.06 -6.18
N LYS A 631 -10.14 24.26 -7.48
CA LYS A 631 -10.88 23.33 -8.38
C LYS A 631 -10.23 21.94 -8.59
N HIS A 632 -9.06 21.68 -8.01
CA HIS A 632 -8.30 20.44 -8.24
C HIS A 632 -8.64 19.32 -7.26
N PHE A 633 -9.41 19.57 -6.19
CA PHE A 633 -9.71 18.59 -5.16
C PHE A 633 -11.17 18.62 -4.61
N ASP A 634 -12.12 19.14 -5.40
CA ASP A 634 -13.53 19.31 -5.02
C ASP A 634 -14.17 18.04 -4.41
N ILE A 635 -13.84 16.84 -4.90
CA ILE A 635 -14.38 15.57 -4.35
C ILE A 635 -13.97 15.39 -2.87
N LYS A 636 -12.72 15.69 -2.50
CA LYS A 636 -12.25 15.59 -1.10
C LYS A 636 -12.87 16.69 -0.22
N LEU A 637 -13.10 17.87 -0.79
CA LEU A 637 -13.81 18.98 -0.14
C LEU A 637 -15.25 18.60 0.23
N HIS A 638 -15.97 17.94 -0.68
CA HIS A 638 -17.34 17.49 -0.42
C HIS A 638 -17.41 16.44 0.69
N VAL A 639 -16.57 15.39 0.64
CA VAL A 639 -16.57 14.32 1.66
C VAL A 639 -16.35 14.85 3.09
N ILE A 640 -15.35 15.71 3.32
CA ILE A 640 -15.09 16.25 4.67
C ILE A 640 -16.28 17.10 5.15
N ARG A 641 -16.90 17.87 4.25
CA ARG A 641 -18.06 18.72 4.57
C ARG A 641 -19.30 17.90 4.90
N GLU A 642 -19.60 16.87 4.13
CA GLU A 642 -20.71 15.94 4.38
C GLU A 642 -20.55 15.25 5.74
N MET A 643 -19.36 14.74 6.05
CA MET A 643 -19.08 14.06 7.33
C MET A 643 -19.10 15.01 8.54
N ALA A 644 -18.74 16.29 8.33
CA ALA A 644 -18.88 17.33 9.35
C ALA A 644 -20.35 17.77 9.56
N GLN A 645 -21.15 17.82 8.48
CA GLN A 645 -22.59 18.10 8.55
C GLN A 645 -23.38 16.95 9.18
N ALA A 646 -22.96 15.71 8.94
CA ALA A 646 -23.50 14.50 9.58
C ALA A 646 -23.11 14.37 11.08
N CYS A 647 -22.34 15.31 11.63
CA CYS A 647 -21.80 15.27 13.00
C CYS A 647 -20.96 14.02 13.32
N GLU A 648 -20.43 13.31 12.31
CA GLU A 648 -19.51 12.19 12.53
C GLU A 648 -18.10 12.67 12.91
N ILE A 649 -17.70 13.83 12.38
CA ILE A 649 -16.36 14.42 12.55
C ILE A 649 -16.46 15.90 12.90
N LYS A 650 -15.53 16.37 13.74
CA LYS A 650 -15.37 17.78 14.08
C LYS A 650 -13.92 18.21 13.88
N LEU A 651 -13.67 19.05 12.88
CA LEU A 651 -12.34 19.61 12.64
C LEU A 651 -12.07 20.80 13.59
N VAL A 652 -11.06 20.64 14.45
CA VAL A 652 -10.69 21.57 15.53
C VAL A 652 -9.28 22.10 15.29
N HIS A 653 -9.08 23.40 15.51
CA HIS A 653 -7.77 24.02 15.40
C HIS A 653 -6.91 23.70 16.63
N CYS A 654 -5.75 23.06 16.44
CA CYS A 654 -4.72 22.92 17.48
C CYS A 654 -3.61 23.97 17.32
N ASN A 655 -2.83 24.21 18.38
CA ASN A 655 -1.61 25.00 18.28
C ASN A 655 -0.50 24.13 17.64
N SER A 656 0.39 24.68 16.81
CA SER A 656 1.49 23.91 16.21
C SER A 656 2.47 23.33 17.25
N GLU A 657 2.45 23.82 18.49
CA GLU A 657 3.19 23.23 19.62
C GLU A 657 2.53 21.99 20.23
N ASP A 658 1.26 21.72 19.89
CA ASP A 658 0.46 20.57 20.32
C ASP A 658 0.05 19.69 19.12
N GLN A 659 0.58 19.96 17.92
CA GLN A 659 0.35 19.16 16.72
C GLN A 659 1.19 17.89 16.78
N ILE A 660 0.57 16.76 17.12
CA ILE A 660 1.27 15.46 17.29
C ILE A 660 1.94 15.02 15.99
N THR A 661 1.37 15.33 14.82
CA THR A 661 1.94 14.94 13.52
C THR A 661 3.23 15.67 13.14
N ASP A 662 3.65 16.69 13.89
CA ASP A 662 4.94 17.37 13.67
C ASP A 662 6.12 16.40 13.77
N ILE A 663 6.05 15.41 14.67
CA ILE A 663 7.13 14.42 14.86
C ILE A 663 7.33 13.51 13.64
N LEU A 664 6.28 13.31 12.83
CA LEU A 664 6.31 12.51 11.62
C LEU A 664 6.82 13.30 10.40
N THR A 665 6.83 14.63 10.47
CA THR A 665 6.94 15.53 9.30
C THR A 665 8.01 16.60 9.42
N LYS A 666 8.67 16.75 10.58
CA LYS A 666 9.65 17.81 10.85
C LYS A 666 10.79 17.30 11.74
N GLY A 667 12.00 17.81 11.52
CA GLY A 667 13.12 17.63 12.43
C GLY A 667 12.95 18.51 13.67
N LEU A 668 12.66 17.90 14.82
CA LEU A 668 12.31 18.61 16.06
C LEU A 668 13.49 18.71 17.03
N GLY A 669 13.52 19.78 17.83
CA GLY A 669 14.40 19.87 18.99
C GLY A 669 13.93 18.96 20.13
N VAL A 670 14.88 18.39 20.88
CA VAL A 670 14.68 17.37 21.93
C VAL A 670 13.42 17.58 22.78
N SER A 671 13.26 18.76 23.38
CA SER A 671 12.11 19.06 24.27
C SER A 671 10.74 18.91 23.59
N LYS A 672 10.61 19.29 22.31
CA LYS A 672 9.37 19.12 21.54
C LYS A 672 9.21 17.68 21.04
N PHE A 673 10.31 17.04 20.62
CA PHE A 673 10.32 15.63 20.22
C PHE A 673 9.75 14.74 21.32
N ASN A 674 10.35 14.77 22.51
CA ASN A 674 9.95 13.98 23.68
C ASN A 674 8.48 14.20 24.10
N LYS A 675 8.02 15.46 24.06
CA LYS A 675 6.62 15.84 24.36
C LYS A 675 5.63 15.17 23.38
N LEU A 676 5.90 15.22 22.08
CA LEU A 676 5.01 14.65 21.06
C LEU A 676 5.10 13.13 21.01
N ARG A 677 6.31 12.59 21.19
CA ARG A 677 6.60 11.15 21.32
C ARG A 677 5.73 10.53 22.41
N LYS A 678 5.73 11.07 23.63
CA LYS A 678 4.81 10.60 24.67
C LYS A 678 3.33 10.70 24.29
N PHE A 679 2.91 11.78 23.61
CA PHE A 679 1.49 11.90 23.19
C PHE A 679 1.06 10.83 22.18
N MET A 680 1.98 10.16 21.48
CA MET A 680 1.68 9.00 20.63
C MET A 680 1.49 7.68 21.41
N GLY A 681 1.68 7.66 22.74
CA GLY A 681 1.54 6.43 23.56
C GLY A 681 2.79 5.54 23.60
N VAL A 682 3.90 6.10 23.16
CA VAL A 682 5.22 5.51 22.92
C VAL A 682 6.02 5.56 24.25
N CYS A 683 6.60 4.42 24.70
CA CYS A 683 7.01 4.15 26.10
C CYS A 683 8.43 3.51 26.28
N SER A 684 9.36 4.08 27.10
CA SER A 684 10.78 3.62 27.24
C SER A 684 10.97 2.33 28.02
N MET A 685 12.05 1.61 27.67
CA MET A 685 12.53 0.45 28.42
C MET A 685 13.42 0.76 29.63
N GLU A 686 13.92 1.99 29.79
CA GLU A 686 14.74 2.36 30.96
C GLU A 686 13.87 2.81 32.14
N LEU A 687 13.25 1.85 32.83
CA LEU A 687 12.99 1.87 34.28
C LEU A 687 12.55 0.47 34.72
N LYS A 688 13.37 -0.19 35.53
CA LYS A 688 13.25 -1.62 35.85
C LYS A 688 12.15 -1.96 36.89
N GLU A 689 11.45 -0.96 37.43
CA GLU A 689 10.63 -1.11 38.65
C GLU A 689 9.20 -0.52 38.61
N GLU A 690 8.77 0.17 37.54
CA GLU A 690 7.43 0.76 37.46
C GLU A 690 6.62 0.31 36.22
N CYS A 691 6.24 -0.98 36.15
CA CYS A 691 5.37 -1.49 35.08
C CYS A 691 4.60 -2.78 35.43
#